data_AF-M7B596-F1
#
_entry.id   AF-M7B596-F1
#
_cell.length_a   1.000
_cell.length_b   1.000
_cell.length_c   1.000
_cell.angle_alpha   90.00
_cell.angle_beta   90.00
_cell.angle_gamma   90.00
#
_symmetry.space_group_name_H-M   'P 1'
#
loop_
_entity.id
_entity.type
_entity.pdbx_description
1 polymer ?
#
loop_
_entity_poly.entity_id
_entity_poly.type
_entity_poly.pdbx_seq_one_letter_code
_entity_poly.pdbx_strand_id
1 'polypeptide(L)'
;MGRPLTMLLLLLVQHFGNCEGNQRPYHTSPVQFTQVQYNATVYENSAAKTYIEQPVKMGIYLANPLWDIRYKIISGDNENLFKAEEYILGNFCFLRIRTKGGNTAILNREVKDHYILTVKAVEKNTNAEARTQVRVQILDTNDLRPLFSPTSYSVSLPENTAIRTSIARVSATDADIGTNGEFYYSFKERTDMFAIHPTSGAVVLTGRLDYAETKLYEMEILAVDRGMKLYGSSGISSMARLTVHVEQANEYAPVITAAVLAPSELDKDPTYAIVTVEDLDQGSNGEIASLSIVAGDPLQQFKTSGPVRFEKDVYRAEISEFSPPNTPVIMVKALPSYSQLKYTFKNAPGKVRFNLNPHTGLITTLEPIKAQYASHFELEVMTSDRKASAKVLIKVKDTNSNPPEFTQTSYEASFDENVPVGTSVLSVNAKDLDEGENGYVTYSIANLNPLPFVINHFNGIISTTEDMDYELMPRVYNLRIRASDWGIPYRREVEVPVTIILNNLNDNTPLFEKINCEGTIPRDLGVGEQITTVSAIDADELQLVRYQIESGNELDLFILNPNSGVLSLKQSLIDGLGAKVSFHSLRITATDGDNFAVPLYINITVAASRKPVNLQCEETGVAKMLAEKLLQATKPHTHGEVEDAFFDTHSMNLHAPQFRSTLSSSVEVKENLPVGSSIILMNATDLDTGFNGKLVYAISGGNNDSSFTVDLETGMLKVLSPLDREVKDKYTLNITVYDLGIPQKSAWHLLDIKILDANDNRPEFLQDSYFVEVSENKELNSEIIQIEATDKDLGPNGEVKYSLLTDTDMFAIDSTTGVVHVVGALDREIQHVHFLKIEARDQPNEEPQLFSTVLLKVSLEDVNDNPPKFIPLNYHVKIREDLPEGTIITWLEAYDPDVGQSSQIRYSLLDSGDGTFDVDKLSGAIRIVQRLDFERRQVYNLTVRAKDKGKPISLSSTCYVEVEVVDVNENLHPPRFSSFVDKGFVKEDVPIGSSVMTVTAYDEDAGRDGEIRYSIRDGSGVGIFRIDEEKVTHESSLIMDFYVHTLLDHKMVKCCCHGRANAGDMYHVVQWVNELIPSPHSILGVNVLQ
;
A
#
# COMPACT_ATOMS: atom_id res chain seq x y z
N MET A 1 14.24 -23.21 -8.12
CA MET A 1 14.25 -24.48 -7.35
C MET A 1 12.97 -25.26 -7.65
N GLY A 2 13.07 -26.57 -7.89
CA GLY A 2 11.96 -27.53 -7.86
C GLY A 2 11.19 -27.76 -9.17
N ARG A 3 11.59 -28.78 -9.94
CA ARG A 3 11.07 -29.20 -11.26
C ARG A 3 9.71 -29.95 -11.23
N PRO A 4 9.04 -30.08 -12.41
CA PRO A 4 7.65 -30.56 -12.60
C PRO A 4 7.56 -32.04 -13.00
N LEU A 5 6.36 -32.62 -13.06
CA LEU A 5 6.12 -33.90 -13.76
C LEU A 5 4.79 -33.92 -14.53
N THR A 6 4.93 -34.25 -15.81
CA THR A 6 3.96 -34.57 -16.84
C THR A 6 3.38 -35.97 -16.67
N MET A 7 2.16 -36.24 -17.17
CA MET A 7 1.85 -37.49 -17.84
C MET A 7 0.51 -37.46 -18.60
N LEU A 8 0.58 -37.73 -19.90
CA LEU A 8 -0.53 -38.13 -20.78
C LEU A 8 -0.06 -39.40 -21.51
N LEU A 9 -1.01 -40.29 -21.83
CA LEU A 9 -0.92 -41.47 -22.71
C LEU A 9 -0.49 -42.82 -22.08
N LEU A 10 -1.43 -43.78 -21.94
CA LEU A 10 -1.57 -44.95 -22.84
C LEU A 10 -2.59 -45.98 -22.31
N LEU A 11 -3.43 -46.45 -23.25
CA LEU A 11 -4.27 -47.66 -23.21
C LEU A 11 -3.43 -48.92 -23.46
N LEU A 12 -3.66 -50.01 -22.71
CA LEU A 12 -4.10 -51.34 -23.22
C LEU A 12 -3.89 -52.50 -22.21
N VAL A 13 -4.87 -53.41 -22.26
CA VAL A 13 -4.86 -54.86 -21.92
C VAL A 13 -4.91 -55.25 -20.44
N GLN A 14 -6.00 -55.94 -20.06
CA GLN A 14 -5.90 -57.28 -19.46
C GLN A 14 -7.26 -58.02 -19.49
N HIS A 15 -7.34 -59.00 -20.39
CA HIS A 15 -8.30 -60.11 -20.38
C HIS A 15 -7.49 -61.37 -20.06
N PHE A 16 -7.73 -62.03 -18.92
CA PHE A 16 -7.49 -63.46 -18.72
C PHE A 16 -8.32 -63.98 -17.55
N GLY A 17 -9.02 -65.09 -17.76
CA GLY A 17 -9.66 -65.89 -16.73
C GLY A 17 -9.77 -67.35 -17.19
N ASN A 18 -8.89 -68.20 -16.64
CA ASN A 18 -8.95 -69.67 -16.57
C ASN A 18 -9.31 -70.01 -15.09
N CYS A 19 -9.85 -71.15 -14.66
CA CYS A 19 -9.96 -72.53 -15.16
C CYS A 19 -11.07 -73.29 -14.36
N GLU A 20 -11.63 -74.34 -14.98
CA GLU A 20 -12.02 -75.69 -14.46
C GLU A 20 -12.45 -75.92 -12.98
N GLY A 21 -13.47 -76.73 -12.63
CA GLY A 21 -14.35 -77.61 -13.39
C GLY A 21 -15.24 -78.52 -12.50
N ASN A 22 -16.10 -79.29 -13.17
CA ASN A 22 -16.59 -80.65 -12.85
C ASN A 22 -17.74 -80.91 -11.83
N GLN A 23 -18.97 -81.13 -12.32
CA GLN A 23 -19.65 -82.44 -12.48
C GLN A 23 -21.19 -82.43 -12.27
N ARG A 24 -21.88 -82.95 -13.31
CA ARG A 24 -23.15 -83.69 -13.37
C ARG A 24 -24.51 -82.93 -13.37
N PRO A 25 -25.50 -83.46 -14.12
CA PRO A 25 -26.62 -82.70 -14.67
C PRO A 25 -27.86 -82.81 -13.77
N TYR A 26 -28.46 -81.68 -13.41
CA TYR A 26 -29.77 -81.66 -12.78
C TYR A 26 -30.63 -80.57 -13.43
N HIS A 27 -31.60 -81.07 -14.22
CA HIS A 27 -32.86 -80.45 -14.62
C HIS A 27 -32.93 -78.92 -14.59
N THR A 28 -32.62 -78.28 -15.72
CA THR A 28 -33.02 -76.91 -15.99
C THR A 28 -34.54 -76.81 -15.91
N SER A 29 -35.03 -75.95 -15.03
CA SER A 29 -36.42 -75.51 -15.06
C SER A 29 -36.69 -74.90 -16.43
N PRO A 30 -37.83 -75.20 -17.07
CA PRO A 30 -38.05 -74.79 -18.45
C PRO A 30 -38.35 -73.28 -18.58
N VAL A 31 -38.47 -72.57 -17.45
CA VAL A 31 -38.79 -71.14 -17.36
C VAL A 31 -37.53 -70.36 -16.97
N GLN A 32 -36.99 -69.54 -17.89
CA GLN A 32 -35.80 -68.71 -17.65
C GLN A 32 -35.99 -67.29 -18.20
N PHE A 33 -35.62 -66.29 -17.41
CA PHE A 33 -35.59 -64.89 -17.86
C PHE A 33 -34.53 -64.67 -18.94
N THR A 34 -34.77 -63.71 -19.84
CA THR A 34 -33.81 -63.37 -20.90
C THR A 34 -32.49 -62.85 -20.34
N GLN A 35 -32.50 -62.24 -19.15
CA GLN A 35 -31.29 -61.79 -18.45
C GLN A 35 -31.41 -62.01 -16.93
N VAL A 36 -30.25 -62.16 -16.28
CA VAL A 36 -30.15 -62.29 -14.82
C VAL A 36 -30.45 -60.97 -14.11
N GLN A 37 -30.10 -59.85 -14.76
CA GLN A 37 -30.38 -58.49 -14.29
C GLN A 37 -30.72 -57.57 -15.47
N TYR A 38 -31.65 -56.65 -15.24
CA TYR A 38 -32.06 -55.61 -16.18
C TYR A 38 -31.83 -54.22 -15.57
N ASN A 39 -31.59 -53.23 -16.43
CA ASN A 39 -31.54 -51.82 -16.05
C ASN A 39 -32.70 -51.08 -16.69
N ALA A 40 -33.31 -50.18 -15.92
CA ALA A 40 -34.44 -49.36 -16.33
C ALA A 40 -34.35 -47.97 -15.71
N THR A 41 -35.09 -47.01 -16.27
CA THR A 41 -35.05 -45.60 -15.86
C THR A 41 -36.46 -45.04 -15.64
N VAL A 42 -36.59 -44.05 -14.77
CA VAL A 42 -37.83 -43.28 -14.58
C VAL A 42 -37.48 -41.88 -14.06
N TYR A 43 -38.17 -40.84 -14.51
CA TYR A 43 -37.95 -39.48 -14.00
C TYR A 43 -38.49 -39.34 -12.57
N GLU A 44 -37.85 -38.52 -11.76
CA GLU A 44 -38.42 -38.09 -10.49
C GLU A 44 -39.72 -37.30 -10.71
N ASN A 45 -40.55 -37.18 -9.66
CA ASN A 45 -41.88 -36.57 -9.75
C ASN A 45 -42.82 -37.18 -10.82
N SER A 46 -42.48 -38.35 -11.38
CA SER A 46 -43.27 -39.03 -12.39
C SER A 46 -44.70 -39.31 -11.91
N ALA A 47 -45.67 -39.11 -12.82
CA ALA A 47 -47.07 -39.40 -12.55
C ALA A 47 -47.31 -40.87 -12.13
N ALA A 48 -48.41 -41.11 -11.42
CA ALA A 48 -48.83 -42.45 -11.05
C ALA A 48 -49.12 -43.34 -12.27
N LYS A 49 -48.74 -44.62 -12.20
CA LYS A 49 -48.88 -45.63 -13.28
C LYS A 49 -47.95 -45.43 -14.48
N THR A 50 -46.91 -44.60 -14.35
CA THR A 50 -45.84 -44.46 -15.35
C THR A 50 -45.02 -45.73 -15.41
N TYR A 51 -44.88 -46.32 -16.60
CA TYR A 51 -44.02 -47.49 -16.81
C TYR A 51 -42.56 -47.06 -16.81
N ILE A 52 -41.69 -47.86 -16.22
CA ILE A 52 -40.25 -47.62 -16.28
C ILE A 52 -39.76 -47.86 -17.71
N GLU A 53 -38.84 -47.04 -18.17
CA GLU A 53 -38.22 -47.18 -19.48
C GLU A 53 -37.12 -48.24 -19.44
N GLN A 54 -37.09 -49.10 -20.46
CA GLN A 54 -36.23 -50.27 -20.50
C GLN A 54 -35.65 -50.43 -21.92
N PRO A 55 -34.31 -50.49 -22.09
CA PRO A 55 -33.70 -50.57 -23.42
C PRO A 55 -33.73 -51.99 -24.01
N VAL A 56 -33.95 -53.00 -23.16
CA VAL A 56 -33.96 -54.43 -23.53
C VAL A 56 -35.27 -55.09 -23.15
N LYS A 57 -35.64 -56.13 -23.91
CA LYS A 57 -36.86 -56.91 -23.68
C LYS A 57 -36.74 -57.71 -22.38
N MET A 58 -37.34 -57.18 -21.32
CA MET A 58 -37.44 -57.86 -20.02
C MET A 58 -38.56 -58.91 -20.07
N GLY A 59 -38.27 -60.16 -19.71
CA GLY A 59 -39.30 -61.20 -19.77
C GLY A 59 -38.76 -62.61 -20.01
N ILE A 60 -39.65 -63.51 -20.46
CA ILE A 60 -39.39 -64.95 -20.61
C ILE A 60 -39.92 -65.44 -21.97
N TYR A 61 -39.13 -66.25 -22.68
CA TYR A 61 -39.59 -66.95 -23.89
C TYR A 61 -40.49 -68.13 -23.54
N LEU A 62 -41.63 -68.23 -24.21
CA LEU A 62 -42.61 -69.29 -24.02
C LEU A 62 -42.28 -70.45 -24.96
N ALA A 63 -41.60 -71.48 -24.45
CA ALA A 63 -41.31 -72.70 -25.21
C ALA A 63 -42.58 -73.54 -25.49
N ASN A 64 -43.61 -73.37 -24.66
CA ASN A 64 -44.93 -73.95 -24.86
C ASN A 64 -46.00 -72.85 -24.89
N PRO A 65 -46.82 -72.74 -25.96
CA PRO A 65 -47.86 -71.72 -26.05
C PRO A 65 -49.00 -71.88 -25.02
N LEU A 66 -49.04 -72.97 -24.25
CA LEU A 66 -49.99 -73.18 -23.14
C LEU A 66 -49.50 -72.64 -21.78
N TRP A 67 -48.28 -72.09 -21.67
CA TRP A 67 -47.77 -71.54 -20.41
C TRP A 67 -48.43 -70.22 -20.04
N ASP A 68 -48.88 -70.11 -18.78
CA ASP A 68 -49.42 -68.88 -18.17
C ASP A 68 -48.43 -68.37 -17.10
N ILE A 69 -47.66 -67.34 -17.46
CA ILE A 69 -46.58 -66.77 -16.63
C ILE A 69 -47.06 -65.50 -15.91
N ARG A 70 -46.90 -65.47 -14.58
CA ARG A 70 -47.22 -64.30 -13.74
C ARG A 70 -45.97 -63.73 -13.07
N TYR A 71 -45.84 -62.40 -13.06
CA TYR A 71 -44.71 -61.71 -12.42
C TYR A 71 -45.09 -61.09 -11.08
N LYS A 72 -44.19 -61.15 -10.11
CA LYS A 72 -44.35 -60.51 -8.80
C LYS A 72 -43.03 -59.94 -8.30
N ILE A 73 -43.03 -58.69 -7.83
CA ILE A 73 -41.88 -58.10 -7.12
C ILE A 73 -41.86 -58.71 -5.71
N ILE A 74 -40.71 -59.27 -5.32
CA ILE A 74 -40.54 -59.97 -4.04
C ILE A 74 -39.63 -59.22 -3.06
N SER A 75 -38.76 -58.33 -3.54
CA SER A 75 -37.89 -57.48 -2.70
C SER A 75 -37.42 -56.26 -3.47
N GLY A 76 -36.90 -55.25 -2.76
CA GLY A 76 -36.29 -54.06 -3.38
C GLY A 76 -37.19 -52.84 -3.48
N ASP A 77 -38.47 -52.99 -3.16
CA ASP A 77 -39.47 -51.93 -3.12
C ASP A 77 -40.17 -51.90 -1.75
N ASN A 78 -39.45 -51.42 -0.73
CA ASN A 78 -39.96 -51.34 0.64
C ASN A 78 -41.11 -50.33 0.78
N GLU A 79 -41.07 -49.29 -0.05
CA GLU A 79 -42.05 -48.20 -0.07
C GLU A 79 -43.24 -48.51 -0.98
N ASN A 80 -43.26 -49.67 -1.66
CA ASN A 80 -44.36 -50.15 -2.50
C ASN A 80 -44.67 -49.19 -3.68
N LEU A 81 -43.63 -48.52 -4.19
CA LEU A 81 -43.65 -47.53 -5.27
C LEU A 81 -43.87 -48.16 -6.66
N PHE A 82 -43.54 -49.44 -6.84
CA PHE A 82 -43.55 -50.13 -8.13
C PHE A 82 -44.53 -51.31 -8.16
N LYS A 83 -45.02 -51.64 -9.35
CA LYS A 83 -45.87 -52.81 -9.61
C LYS A 83 -45.41 -53.50 -10.90
N ALA A 84 -45.17 -54.81 -10.82
CA ALA A 84 -44.91 -55.67 -11.98
C ALA A 84 -46.21 -56.21 -12.59
N GLU A 85 -46.24 -56.26 -13.92
CA GLU A 85 -47.37 -56.73 -14.74
C GLU A 85 -46.84 -57.54 -15.92
N GLU A 86 -47.53 -58.63 -16.26
CA GLU A 86 -47.25 -59.48 -17.41
C GLU A 86 -47.95 -59.00 -18.69
N TYR A 87 -47.31 -59.21 -19.84
CA TYR A 87 -47.91 -58.96 -21.16
C TYR A 87 -47.39 -59.94 -22.20
N ILE A 88 -48.26 -60.81 -22.73
CA ILE A 88 -47.87 -61.86 -23.67
C ILE A 88 -48.06 -61.36 -25.11
N LEU A 89 -47.04 -61.53 -25.94
CA LEU A 89 -47.07 -61.22 -27.36
C LEU A 89 -46.31 -62.29 -28.15
N GLY A 90 -47.02 -63.07 -28.95
CA GLY A 90 -46.43 -64.19 -29.71
C GLY A 90 -45.84 -65.26 -28.78
N ASN A 91 -44.56 -65.57 -28.95
CA ASN A 91 -43.82 -66.54 -28.14
C ASN A 91 -43.06 -65.91 -26.95
N PHE A 92 -43.43 -64.70 -26.51
CA PHE A 92 -42.74 -64.00 -25.41
C PHE A 92 -43.70 -63.40 -24.38
N CYS A 93 -43.39 -63.57 -23.09
CA CYS A 93 -44.06 -62.89 -21.99
C CYS A 93 -43.18 -61.75 -21.47
N PHE A 94 -43.65 -60.51 -21.61
CA PHE A 94 -42.95 -59.31 -21.16
C PHE A 94 -43.20 -59.03 -19.68
N LEU A 95 -42.11 -58.77 -18.95
CA LEU A 95 -42.15 -58.14 -17.64
C LEU A 95 -42.21 -56.63 -17.82
N ARG A 96 -43.35 -56.02 -17.47
CA ARG A 96 -43.49 -54.55 -17.41
C ARG A 96 -43.58 -54.12 -15.96
N ILE A 97 -42.86 -53.06 -15.59
CA ILE A 97 -42.93 -52.48 -14.25
C ILE A 97 -43.40 -51.04 -14.37
N ARG A 98 -44.30 -50.60 -13.49
CA ARG A 98 -44.79 -49.22 -13.43
C ARG A 98 -44.87 -48.69 -12.02
N THR A 99 -44.89 -47.37 -11.86
CA THR A 99 -45.18 -46.72 -10.58
C THR A 99 -46.61 -47.04 -10.13
N LYS A 100 -46.83 -47.13 -8.82
CA LYS A 100 -48.13 -47.49 -8.23
C LYS A 100 -48.90 -46.21 -7.89
N GLY A 101 -50.09 -46.06 -8.46
CA GLY A 101 -51.01 -44.98 -8.09
C GLY A 101 -51.77 -45.32 -6.81
N GLY A 102 -51.51 -44.56 -5.75
CA GLY A 102 -52.18 -44.68 -4.44
C GLY A 102 -51.28 -44.55 -3.20
N ASN A 103 -49.97 -44.31 -3.36
CA ASN A 103 -49.03 -44.07 -2.25
C ASN A 103 -48.69 -42.57 -2.10
N THR A 104 -48.32 -42.14 -0.88
CA THR A 104 -47.90 -40.74 -0.59
C THR A 104 -46.43 -40.46 -0.89
N ALA A 105 -45.60 -41.49 -1.09
CA ALA A 105 -44.20 -41.34 -1.44
C ALA A 105 -44.06 -41.07 -2.95
N ILE A 106 -43.40 -39.96 -3.30
CA ILE A 106 -43.06 -39.54 -4.66
C ILE A 106 -41.58 -39.84 -4.89
N LEU A 107 -41.21 -40.22 -6.11
CA LEU A 107 -39.81 -40.41 -6.47
C LEU A 107 -39.10 -39.04 -6.44
N ASN A 108 -38.06 -38.90 -5.62
CA ASN A 108 -37.19 -37.71 -5.55
C ASN A 108 -35.73 -38.18 -5.63
N ARG A 109 -34.97 -37.64 -6.57
CA ARG A 109 -33.61 -38.10 -6.86
C ARG A 109 -32.61 -37.60 -5.81
N GLU A 110 -32.78 -36.38 -5.31
CA GLU A 110 -31.87 -35.75 -4.33
C GLU A 110 -31.81 -36.56 -3.03
N VAL A 111 -32.89 -37.27 -2.71
CA VAL A 111 -32.98 -38.18 -1.57
C VAL A 111 -32.51 -39.60 -1.92
N LYS A 112 -32.95 -40.16 -3.06
CA LYS A 112 -32.53 -41.51 -3.49
C LYS A 112 -32.55 -41.68 -5.01
N ASP A 113 -31.38 -41.95 -5.58
CA ASP A 113 -31.14 -41.93 -7.03
C ASP A 113 -31.40 -43.27 -7.74
N HIS A 114 -31.56 -44.40 -7.04
CA HIS A 114 -31.88 -45.69 -7.67
C HIS A 114 -32.52 -46.73 -6.72
N TYR A 115 -33.18 -47.72 -7.33
CA TYR A 115 -33.82 -48.88 -6.69
C TYR A 115 -33.37 -50.19 -7.36
N ILE A 116 -33.30 -51.30 -6.63
CA ILE A 116 -32.97 -52.64 -7.18
C ILE A 116 -34.08 -53.61 -6.80
N LEU A 117 -34.94 -53.96 -7.76
CA LEU A 117 -36.13 -54.77 -7.58
C LEU A 117 -35.85 -56.24 -7.92
N THR A 118 -36.15 -57.18 -7.03
CA THR A 118 -36.12 -58.61 -7.36
C THR A 118 -37.49 -59.05 -7.81
N VAL A 119 -37.60 -59.56 -9.04
CA VAL A 119 -38.86 -60.01 -9.65
C VAL A 119 -38.84 -61.52 -9.84
N LYS A 120 -39.93 -62.17 -9.43
CA LYS A 120 -40.16 -63.61 -9.55
C LYS A 120 -41.22 -63.87 -10.61
N ALA A 121 -40.94 -64.81 -11.51
CA ALA A 121 -41.91 -65.38 -12.44
C ALA A 121 -42.39 -66.74 -11.92
N VAL A 122 -43.67 -67.00 -12.05
CA VAL A 122 -44.28 -68.30 -11.72
C VAL A 122 -45.18 -68.73 -12.86
N GLU A 123 -44.97 -69.96 -13.35
CA GLU A 123 -45.88 -70.62 -14.28
C GLU A 123 -46.98 -71.35 -13.52
N LYS A 124 -48.23 -71.16 -13.95
CA LYS A 124 -49.42 -71.52 -13.17
C LYS A 124 -49.72 -73.02 -13.09
N ASN A 125 -49.40 -73.80 -14.12
CA ASN A 125 -49.81 -75.22 -14.22
C ASN A 125 -48.74 -76.19 -13.72
N THR A 126 -47.47 -75.80 -13.78
CA THR A 126 -46.28 -76.58 -13.44
C THR A 126 -45.57 -76.05 -12.19
N ASN A 127 -45.93 -74.85 -11.70
CA ASN A 127 -45.25 -74.15 -10.60
C ASN A 127 -43.75 -73.93 -10.84
N ALA A 128 -43.29 -73.92 -12.09
CA ALA A 128 -41.92 -73.58 -12.40
C ALA A 128 -41.64 -72.11 -12.08
N GLU A 129 -40.56 -71.85 -11.35
CA GLU A 129 -40.18 -70.51 -10.89
C GLU A 129 -38.87 -70.04 -11.52
N ALA A 130 -38.81 -68.75 -11.84
CA ALA A 130 -37.58 -68.06 -12.22
C ALA A 130 -37.48 -66.72 -11.48
N ARG A 131 -36.26 -66.19 -11.31
CA ARG A 131 -36.02 -64.88 -10.68
C ARG A 131 -35.06 -64.04 -11.51
N THR A 132 -35.23 -62.73 -11.44
CA THR A 132 -34.35 -61.73 -12.07
C THR A 132 -34.31 -60.47 -11.20
N GLN A 133 -33.33 -59.60 -11.41
CA GLN A 133 -33.23 -58.30 -10.76
C GLN A 133 -33.44 -57.15 -11.77
N VAL A 134 -34.07 -56.06 -11.35
CA VAL A 134 -34.27 -54.85 -12.17
C VAL A 134 -33.75 -53.64 -11.39
N ARG A 135 -32.64 -53.05 -11.85
CA ARG A 135 -32.13 -51.79 -11.30
C ARG A 135 -32.84 -50.62 -11.99
N VAL A 136 -33.61 -49.86 -11.22
CA VAL A 136 -34.34 -48.67 -11.67
C VAL A 136 -33.55 -47.42 -11.26
N GLN A 137 -33.02 -46.66 -12.21
CA GLN A 137 -32.36 -45.38 -11.97
C GLN A 137 -33.38 -44.24 -12.04
N ILE A 138 -33.34 -43.32 -11.07
CA ILE A 138 -34.16 -42.10 -11.04
C ILE A 138 -33.43 -40.99 -11.80
N LEU A 139 -34.10 -40.39 -12.77
CA LEU A 139 -33.59 -39.31 -13.60
C LEU A 139 -34.06 -37.94 -13.07
N ASP A 140 -33.17 -36.96 -13.15
CA ASP A 140 -33.36 -35.56 -12.71
C ASP A 140 -34.47 -34.83 -13.47
N THR A 141 -35.19 -33.93 -12.78
CA THR A 141 -36.10 -32.94 -13.38
C THR A 141 -35.84 -31.55 -12.83
N ASN A 142 -35.83 -30.54 -13.69
CA ASN A 142 -35.60 -29.13 -13.32
C ASN A 142 -36.68 -28.56 -12.37
N ASP A 143 -36.43 -28.60 -11.07
CA ASP A 143 -37.38 -28.20 -10.02
C ASP A 143 -36.80 -27.32 -8.90
N LEU A 144 -35.48 -27.04 -8.91
CA LEU A 144 -34.83 -26.08 -8.01
C LEU A 144 -34.45 -24.78 -8.75
N ARG A 145 -33.88 -23.80 -8.04
CA ARG A 145 -33.56 -22.46 -8.57
C ARG A 145 -32.18 -22.00 -8.14
N PRO A 146 -31.50 -21.11 -8.89
CA PRO A 146 -30.16 -20.67 -8.56
C PRO A 146 -30.16 -19.63 -7.43
N LEU A 147 -29.16 -19.66 -6.54
CA LEU A 147 -29.06 -18.79 -5.36
C LEU A 147 -27.70 -18.06 -5.27
N PHE A 148 -27.71 -16.74 -5.03
CA PHE A 148 -26.50 -15.94 -4.79
C PHE A 148 -25.90 -16.13 -3.39
N SER A 149 -24.57 -16.17 -3.31
CA SER A 149 -23.81 -16.09 -2.06
C SER A 149 -22.44 -15.45 -2.33
N PRO A 150 -22.22 -14.16 -2.00
CA PRO A 150 -23.05 -13.23 -1.20
C PRO A 150 -24.18 -12.54 -1.98
N THR A 151 -25.13 -11.92 -1.27
CA THR A 151 -26.29 -11.19 -1.84
C THR A 151 -26.04 -9.70 -2.13
N SER A 152 -24.86 -9.16 -1.80
CA SER A 152 -24.50 -7.76 -2.07
C SER A 152 -23.00 -7.57 -2.33
N TYR A 153 -22.67 -6.65 -3.24
CA TYR A 153 -21.33 -6.32 -3.71
C TYR A 153 -21.15 -4.79 -3.73
N SER A 154 -19.95 -4.29 -3.41
CA SER A 154 -19.62 -2.86 -3.44
C SER A 154 -18.23 -2.66 -4.01
N VAL A 155 -18.05 -1.68 -4.89
CA VAL A 155 -16.74 -1.34 -5.50
C VAL A 155 -16.58 0.17 -5.66
N SER A 156 -15.36 0.69 -5.54
CA SER A 156 -15.02 2.09 -5.86
C SER A 156 -14.12 2.12 -7.09
N LEU A 157 -14.38 3.06 -8.01
CA LEU A 157 -13.68 3.18 -9.29
C LEU A 157 -13.38 4.65 -9.61
N PRO A 158 -12.16 4.99 -10.04
CA PRO A 158 -11.86 6.30 -10.61
C PRO A 158 -12.66 6.56 -11.89
N GLU A 159 -13.04 7.81 -12.15
CA GLU A 159 -13.82 8.17 -13.34
C GLU A 159 -13.09 7.89 -14.67
N ASN A 160 -11.76 7.89 -14.65
CA ASN A 160 -10.90 7.56 -15.80
C ASN A 160 -10.72 6.04 -16.03
N THR A 161 -11.45 5.19 -15.30
CA THR A 161 -11.37 3.73 -15.47
C THR A 161 -11.68 3.34 -16.92
N ALA A 162 -10.78 2.58 -17.54
CA ALA A 162 -10.91 2.18 -18.93
C ALA A 162 -12.20 1.36 -19.16
N ILE A 163 -12.91 1.68 -20.24
CA ILE A 163 -14.05 0.89 -20.71
C ILE A 163 -13.56 -0.54 -21.02
N ARG A 164 -14.41 -1.54 -20.77
CA ARG A 164 -14.13 -2.99 -20.84
C ARG A 164 -13.36 -3.56 -19.65
N THR A 165 -13.09 -2.77 -18.62
CA THR A 165 -12.55 -3.26 -17.36
C THR A 165 -13.60 -4.07 -16.61
N SER A 166 -13.23 -5.26 -16.13
CA SER A 166 -14.07 -6.09 -15.25
C SER A 166 -13.98 -5.55 -13.83
N ILE A 167 -15.09 -5.02 -13.30
CA ILE A 167 -15.13 -4.29 -12.02
C ILE A 167 -15.61 -5.14 -10.84
N ALA A 168 -16.37 -6.20 -11.13
CA ALA A 168 -16.86 -7.14 -10.12
C ALA A 168 -17.13 -8.49 -10.77
N ARG A 169 -17.21 -9.56 -9.97
CA ARG A 169 -17.69 -10.87 -10.41
C ARG A 169 -18.72 -11.39 -9.41
N VAL A 170 -19.94 -11.60 -9.86
CA VAL A 170 -21.01 -12.18 -9.04
C VAL A 170 -21.11 -13.70 -9.24
N SER A 171 -21.59 -14.40 -8.21
CA SER A 171 -21.66 -15.86 -8.22
C SER A 171 -22.95 -16.38 -7.58
N ALA A 172 -23.63 -17.31 -8.27
CA ALA A 172 -24.79 -18.07 -7.80
C ALA A 172 -24.58 -19.58 -8.00
N THR A 173 -25.41 -20.42 -7.38
CA THR A 173 -25.34 -21.90 -7.46
C THR A 173 -26.73 -22.52 -7.57
N ASP A 174 -26.88 -23.58 -8.38
CA ASP A 174 -28.08 -24.42 -8.51
C ASP A 174 -27.79 -25.88 -8.11
N ALA A 175 -28.80 -26.61 -7.63
CA ALA A 175 -28.67 -27.98 -7.13
C ALA A 175 -29.13 -29.06 -8.12
N ASP A 176 -29.78 -28.67 -9.22
CA ASP A 176 -30.15 -29.56 -10.33
C ASP A 176 -28.89 -30.02 -11.12
N ILE A 177 -28.95 -31.17 -11.82
CA ILE A 177 -27.77 -31.77 -12.47
C ILE A 177 -27.80 -31.58 -13.99
N GLY A 178 -26.61 -31.36 -14.57
CA GLY A 178 -26.46 -31.25 -16.01
C GLY A 178 -27.11 -29.97 -16.53
N THR A 179 -27.82 -30.05 -17.65
CA THR A 179 -28.48 -28.89 -18.29
C THR A 179 -29.58 -28.26 -17.45
N ASN A 180 -30.09 -28.96 -16.43
CA ASN A 180 -31.09 -28.44 -15.51
C ASN A 180 -30.45 -27.50 -14.47
N GLY A 181 -29.18 -27.70 -14.10
CA GLY A 181 -28.47 -26.80 -13.16
C GLY A 181 -27.82 -25.57 -13.81
N GLU A 182 -28.06 -25.32 -15.10
CA GLU A 182 -27.44 -24.20 -15.81
C GLU A 182 -28.31 -22.93 -15.74
N PHE A 183 -27.70 -21.77 -15.45
CA PHE A 183 -28.41 -20.48 -15.34
C PHE A 183 -27.56 -19.34 -15.92
N TYR A 184 -28.17 -18.16 -16.13
CA TYR A 184 -27.48 -16.96 -16.59
C TYR A 184 -27.64 -15.77 -15.65
N TYR A 185 -26.66 -14.87 -15.66
CA TYR A 185 -26.74 -13.58 -15.01
C TYR A 185 -27.30 -12.50 -15.94
N SER A 186 -28.12 -11.61 -15.40
CA SER A 186 -28.63 -10.44 -16.11
C SER A 186 -28.90 -9.29 -15.14
N PHE A 187 -28.86 -8.05 -15.60
CA PHE A 187 -29.38 -6.94 -14.80
C PHE A 187 -30.90 -6.93 -14.83
N LYS A 188 -31.53 -6.64 -13.69
CA LYS A 188 -32.98 -6.50 -13.58
C LYS A 188 -33.48 -5.32 -14.42
N GLU A 189 -32.73 -4.23 -14.41
CA GLU A 189 -32.98 -3.03 -15.21
C GLU A 189 -31.85 -2.83 -16.21
N ARG A 190 -32.18 -2.35 -17.41
CA ARG A 190 -31.18 -2.13 -18.45
C ARG A 190 -30.30 -0.93 -18.08
N THR A 191 -28.99 -1.11 -18.13
CA THR A 191 -27.99 -0.04 -17.94
C THR A 191 -27.10 0.04 -19.17
N ASP A 192 -26.74 1.25 -19.59
CA ASP A 192 -25.77 1.47 -20.68
C ASP A 192 -24.33 1.61 -20.15
N MET A 193 -24.19 1.83 -18.84
CA MET A 193 -22.92 2.07 -18.16
C MET A 193 -22.19 0.79 -17.78
N PHE A 194 -22.92 -0.29 -17.51
CA PHE A 194 -22.35 -1.58 -17.12
C PHE A 194 -23.03 -2.73 -17.87
N ALA A 195 -22.25 -3.75 -18.22
CA ALA A 195 -22.71 -5.01 -18.78
C ALA A 195 -22.29 -6.18 -17.89
N ILE A 196 -23.10 -7.23 -17.84
CA ILE A 196 -22.77 -8.46 -17.12
C ILE A 196 -22.63 -9.61 -18.10
N HIS A 197 -21.55 -10.39 -17.97
CA HIS A 197 -21.36 -11.58 -18.77
C HIS A 197 -22.31 -12.69 -18.31
N PRO A 198 -23.17 -13.22 -19.19
CA PRO A 198 -24.30 -14.06 -18.80
C PRO A 198 -23.88 -15.38 -18.13
N THR A 199 -22.68 -15.91 -18.39
CA THR A 199 -22.25 -17.20 -17.80
C THR A 199 -21.14 -17.08 -16.75
N SER A 200 -20.38 -15.97 -16.74
CA SER A 200 -19.22 -15.84 -15.85
C SER A 200 -19.47 -14.91 -14.67
N GLY A 201 -20.58 -14.16 -14.70
CA GLY A 201 -20.93 -13.18 -13.67
C GLY A 201 -20.01 -11.96 -13.63
N ALA A 202 -19.10 -11.81 -14.60
CA ALA A 202 -18.20 -10.67 -14.69
C ALA A 202 -19.00 -9.42 -15.09
N VAL A 203 -19.00 -8.40 -14.23
CA VAL A 203 -19.56 -7.09 -14.50
C VAL A 203 -18.46 -6.22 -15.08
N VAL A 204 -18.72 -5.64 -16.24
CA VAL A 204 -17.78 -4.91 -17.07
C VAL A 204 -18.30 -3.50 -17.31
N LEU A 205 -17.42 -2.51 -17.19
CA LEU A 205 -17.73 -1.12 -17.50
C LEU A 205 -17.89 -0.93 -19.02
N THR A 206 -19.02 -0.40 -19.47
CA THR A 206 -19.32 -0.14 -20.89
C THR A 206 -19.46 1.35 -21.24
N GLY A 207 -19.76 2.20 -20.25
CA GLY A 207 -19.80 3.65 -20.40
C GLY A 207 -18.60 4.35 -19.75
N ARG A 208 -18.36 5.61 -20.10
CA ARG A 208 -17.39 6.46 -19.38
C ARG A 208 -18.01 6.97 -18.10
N LEU A 209 -17.30 6.81 -16.98
CA LEU A 209 -17.75 7.34 -15.70
C LEU A 209 -17.50 8.85 -15.66
N ASP A 210 -18.38 9.60 -14.99
CA ASP A 210 -18.25 11.04 -14.77
C ASP A 210 -18.62 11.31 -13.30
N TYR A 211 -17.63 11.74 -12.52
CA TYR A 211 -17.82 12.01 -11.09
C TYR A 211 -18.74 13.21 -10.83
N ALA A 212 -18.76 14.20 -11.71
CA ALA A 212 -19.60 15.39 -11.57
C ALA A 212 -21.07 15.08 -11.85
N GLU A 213 -21.35 14.20 -12.80
CA GLU A 213 -22.70 13.79 -13.17
C GLU A 213 -23.28 12.75 -12.19
N THR A 214 -22.55 11.66 -11.92
CA THR A 214 -23.08 10.53 -11.15
C THR A 214 -22.02 9.88 -10.26
N LYS A 215 -22.09 10.17 -8.95
CA LYS A 215 -21.12 9.68 -7.94
C LYS A 215 -21.35 8.24 -7.47
N LEU A 216 -22.55 7.71 -7.69
CA LEU A 216 -22.99 6.42 -7.16
C LEU A 216 -23.93 5.73 -8.14
N TYR A 217 -23.63 4.48 -8.48
CA TYR A 217 -24.52 3.60 -9.26
C TYR A 217 -24.98 2.42 -8.40
N GLU A 218 -26.30 2.22 -8.32
CA GLU A 218 -26.90 1.06 -7.66
C GLU A 218 -27.62 0.19 -8.70
N MET A 219 -27.28 -1.10 -8.73
CA MET A 219 -27.80 -2.05 -9.70
C MET A 219 -28.27 -3.34 -9.03
N GLU A 220 -29.33 -3.94 -9.57
CA GLU A 220 -29.84 -5.26 -9.15
C GLU A 220 -29.55 -6.32 -10.22
N ILE A 221 -28.93 -7.43 -9.81
CA ILE A 221 -28.49 -8.52 -10.68
C ILE A 221 -29.33 -9.77 -10.41
N LEU A 222 -29.84 -10.39 -11.46
CA LEU A 222 -30.64 -11.61 -11.44
C LEU A 222 -29.82 -12.82 -11.91
N ALA A 223 -30.00 -13.97 -11.27
CA ALA A 223 -29.58 -15.28 -11.79
C ALA A 223 -30.84 -16.04 -12.25
N VAL A 224 -30.91 -16.44 -13.52
CA VAL A 224 -32.09 -17.01 -14.16
C VAL A 224 -31.77 -18.38 -14.77
N ASP A 225 -32.53 -19.39 -14.35
CA ASP A 225 -32.41 -20.79 -14.81
C ASP A 225 -32.71 -20.96 -16.33
N ARG A 226 -32.00 -21.91 -16.98
CA ARG A 226 -32.12 -22.28 -18.40
C ARG A 226 -33.18 -23.35 -18.69
N GLY A 227 -33.65 -24.10 -17.70
CA GLY A 227 -34.51 -25.28 -17.90
C GLY A 227 -35.96 -24.99 -18.33
N MET A 228 -36.58 -25.94 -19.06
CA MET A 228 -37.97 -25.82 -19.55
C MET A 228 -38.97 -26.29 -18.47
N LYS A 229 -39.89 -25.39 -18.11
CA LYS A 229 -40.78 -25.51 -16.94
C LYS A 229 -41.81 -26.65 -17.02
N LEU A 230 -41.98 -27.39 -15.93
CA LEU A 230 -43.07 -28.38 -15.81
C LEU A 230 -44.35 -27.84 -15.12
N TYR A 231 -44.33 -27.03 -14.04
CA TYR A 231 -45.58 -26.41 -13.49
C TYR A 231 -45.36 -25.10 -12.67
N GLY A 232 -46.34 -24.18 -12.66
CA GLY A 232 -46.59 -23.17 -11.60
C GLY A 232 -45.90 -21.77 -11.68
N SER A 233 -46.67 -20.70 -11.91
CA SER A 233 -46.23 -19.30 -12.05
C SER A 233 -45.78 -18.60 -10.75
N SER A 234 -44.46 -18.45 -10.51
CA SER A 234 -43.81 -17.26 -9.93
C SER A 234 -42.30 -17.49 -9.65
N GLY A 235 -41.41 -16.75 -10.35
CA GLY A 235 -40.07 -16.33 -9.90
C GLY A 235 -38.96 -17.37 -9.68
N ILE A 236 -38.30 -17.83 -10.75
CA ILE A 236 -37.07 -18.66 -10.72
C ILE A 236 -35.82 -17.78 -10.89
N SER A 237 -35.76 -16.65 -10.20
CA SER A 237 -34.54 -15.84 -10.16
C SER A 237 -34.22 -15.39 -8.75
N SER A 238 -32.98 -15.61 -8.32
CA SER A 238 -32.43 -14.93 -7.15
C SER A 238 -31.84 -13.59 -7.55
N MET A 239 -31.64 -12.69 -6.58
CA MET A 239 -31.20 -11.32 -6.82
C MET A 239 -30.05 -10.93 -5.88
N ALA A 240 -29.08 -10.17 -6.39
CA ALA A 240 -28.00 -9.54 -5.63
C ALA A 240 -27.86 -8.05 -5.98
N ARG A 241 -27.42 -7.24 -5.02
CA ARG A 241 -27.22 -5.78 -5.22
C ARG A 241 -25.75 -5.45 -5.48
N LEU A 242 -25.46 -4.61 -6.47
CA LEU A 242 -24.12 -4.07 -6.74
C LEU A 242 -24.14 -2.54 -6.61
N THR A 243 -23.26 -2.02 -5.75
CA THR A 243 -23.04 -0.58 -5.56
C THR A 243 -21.67 -0.19 -6.11
N VAL A 244 -21.62 0.82 -6.98
CA VAL A 244 -20.38 1.34 -7.58
C VAL A 244 -20.21 2.80 -7.19
N HIS A 245 -19.15 3.12 -6.45
CA HIS A 245 -18.75 4.49 -6.11
C HIS A 245 -17.79 5.02 -7.17
N VAL A 246 -18.08 6.22 -7.71
CA VAL A 246 -17.16 6.91 -8.63
C VAL A 246 -16.29 7.87 -7.83
N GLU A 247 -14.99 7.82 -8.07
CA GLU A 247 -13.99 8.72 -7.48
C GLU A 247 -13.44 9.66 -8.55
N GLN A 248 -13.21 10.92 -8.19
CA GLN A 248 -12.61 11.90 -9.08
C GLN A 248 -11.15 11.50 -9.37
N ALA A 249 -10.79 11.37 -10.64
CA ALA A 249 -9.44 11.00 -11.03
C ALA A 249 -8.50 12.22 -11.00
N ASN A 250 -7.20 12.00 -10.83
CA ASN A 250 -6.17 12.97 -11.23
C ASN A 250 -5.93 12.71 -12.74
N GLU A 251 -6.45 13.59 -13.58
CA GLU A 251 -6.44 13.43 -15.03
C GLU A 251 -5.20 14.06 -15.66
N TYR A 252 -4.66 15.10 -15.01
CA TYR A 252 -3.49 15.83 -15.46
C TYR A 252 -2.35 15.71 -14.46
N ALA A 253 -1.19 15.28 -14.95
CA ALA A 253 0.03 15.47 -14.18
C ALA A 253 0.37 16.98 -14.15
N PRO A 254 0.97 17.48 -13.06
CA PRO A 254 1.38 18.88 -12.97
C PRO A 254 2.38 19.22 -14.07
N VAL A 255 2.06 20.25 -14.86
CA VAL A 255 2.87 20.69 -15.99
C VAL A 255 3.77 21.84 -15.56
N ILE A 256 5.08 21.63 -15.69
CA ILE A 256 6.09 22.65 -15.42
C ILE A 256 6.39 23.40 -16.73
N THR A 257 6.25 24.72 -16.71
CA THR A 257 6.55 25.62 -17.83
C THR A 257 7.64 26.60 -17.42
N ALA A 258 8.63 26.83 -18.29
CA ALA A 258 9.72 27.77 -18.03
C ALA A 258 9.70 28.90 -19.08
N ALA A 259 9.48 30.14 -18.64
CA ALA A 259 9.55 31.32 -19.46
C ALA A 259 10.95 31.95 -19.37
N VAL A 260 11.73 31.83 -20.44
CA VAL A 260 13.08 32.43 -20.52
C VAL A 260 12.97 33.95 -20.62
N LEU A 261 13.70 34.65 -19.78
CA LEU A 261 13.85 36.11 -19.79
C LEU A 261 15.22 36.47 -20.36
N ALA A 262 15.27 37.53 -21.17
CA ALA A 262 16.53 38.11 -21.63
C ALA A 262 17.01 39.13 -20.58
N PRO A 263 18.10 38.86 -19.83
CA PRO A 263 18.54 39.76 -18.79
C PRO A 263 19.23 41.01 -19.33
N SER A 264 19.03 42.14 -18.67
CA SER A 264 19.66 43.42 -19.01
C SER A 264 21.08 43.50 -18.43
N GLU A 265 22.04 44.05 -19.18
CA GLU A 265 23.43 44.23 -18.70
C GLU A 265 23.58 45.16 -17.48
N LEU A 266 22.52 45.89 -17.09
CA LEU A 266 22.50 46.70 -15.88
C LEU A 266 22.07 45.95 -14.61
N ASP A 267 21.53 44.72 -14.75
CA ASP A 267 21.00 43.99 -13.60
C ASP A 267 22.13 43.33 -12.79
N LYS A 268 22.19 43.65 -11.49
CA LYS A 268 23.18 43.08 -10.57
C LYS A 268 22.93 41.59 -10.26
N ASP A 269 21.69 41.13 -10.44
CA ASP A 269 21.28 39.73 -10.21
C ASP A 269 20.16 39.34 -11.21
N PRO A 270 20.53 39.02 -12.47
CA PRO A 270 19.55 38.82 -13.54
C PRO A 270 18.75 37.53 -13.37
N THR A 271 17.42 37.63 -13.49
CA THR A 271 16.55 36.44 -13.61
C THR A 271 16.54 35.97 -15.06
N TYR A 272 16.94 34.73 -15.29
CA TYR A 272 17.04 34.11 -16.62
C TYR A 272 15.80 33.33 -17.02
N ALA A 273 15.06 32.77 -16.07
CA ALA A 273 13.85 32.02 -16.37
C ALA A 273 12.85 32.09 -15.22
N ILE A 274 11.57 32.17 -15.55
CA ILE A 274 10.46 32.01 -14.59
C ILE A 274 9.84 30.64 -14.80
N VAL A 275 9.87 29.79 -13.77
CA VAL A 275 9.31 28.44 -13.77
C VAL A 275 7.93 28.47 -13.10
N THR A 276 6.90 28.07 -13.82
CA THR A 276 5.52 27.97 -13.31
C THR A 276 5.08 26.52 -13.35
N VAL A 277 4.31 26.10 -12.36
CA VAL A 277 3.70 24.76 -12.33
C VAL A 277 2.20 24.93 -12.21
N GLU A 278 1.47 24.27 -13.09
CA GLU A 278 0.03 24.28 -13.13
C GLU A 278 -0.47 22.85 -13.26
N ASP A 279 -1.50 22.52 -12.51
CA ASP A 279 -2.27 21.31 -12.68
C ASP A 279 -3.68 21.73 -13.09
N LEU A 280 -4.20 21.09 -14.15
CA LEU A 280 -5.51 21.42 -14.70
C LEU A 280 -6.65 20.70 -13.96
N ASP A 281 -6.32 19.77 -13.06
CA ASP A 281 -7.29 19.10 -12.20
C ASP A 281 -7.97 20.07 -11.24
N GLN A 282 -9.25 19.81 -10.91
CA GLN A 282 -10.01 20.62 -9.95
C GLN A 282 -10.02 19.98 -8.55
N GLY A 283 -10.18 20.80 -7.52
CA GLY A 283 -10.26 20.34 -6.13
C GLY A 283 -8.88 19.90 -5.59
N SER A 284 -8.86 18.87 -4.74
CA SER A 284 -7.62 18.38 -4.11
C SER A 284 -6.62 17.78 -5.09
N ASN A 285 -7.06 17.30 -6.25
CA ASN A 285 -6.21 16.62 -7.22
C ASN A 285 -5.32 17.59 -8.03
N GLY A 286 -5.68 18.87 -8.10
CA GLY A 286 -4.89 19.92 -8.78
C GLY A 286 -4.12 20.83 -7.82
N GLU A 287 -4.08 20.51 -6.51
CA GLU A 287 -3.30 21.29 -5.55
C GLU A 287 -1.81 20.94 -5.65
N ILE A 288 -1.00 21.91 -6.04
CA ILE A 288 0.46 21.74 -6.03
C ILE A 288 0.99 21.87 -4.60
N ALA A 289 1.59 20.79 -4.08
CA ALA A 289 2.19 20.78 -2.75
C ALA A 289 3.48 21.64 -2.68
N SER A 290 4.39 21.46 -3.64
CA SER A 290 5.67 22.16 -3.70
C SER A 290 6.25 22.19 -5.11
N LEU A 291 7.20 23.11 -5.34
CA LEU A 291 8.06 23.13 -6.52
C LEU A 291 9.45 23.62 -6.11
N SER A 292 10.47 22.83 -6.42
CA SER A 292 11.87 23.13 -6.15
C SER A 292 12.74 22.95 -7.39
N ILE A 293 13.78 23.76 -7.51
CA ILE A 293 14.83 23.59 -8.51
C ILE A 293 15.94 22.76 -7.87
N VAL A 294 16.15 21.53 -8.35
CA VAL A 294 17.06 20.55 -7.74
C VAL A 294 18.50 20.61 -8.28
N ALA A 295 18.69 21.08 -9.52
CA ALA A 295 19.99 21.17 -10.18
C ALA A 295 19.99 22.20 -11.32
N GLY A 296 21.17 22.53 -11.87
CA GLY A 296 21.31 23.32 -13.09
C GLY A 296 21.20 24.86 -12.94
N ASP A 297 21.03 25.37 -11.72
CA ASP A 297 20.97 26.80 -11.43
C ASP A 297 21.95 27.23 -10.30
N PRO A 298 23.27 27.12 -10.51
CA PRO A 298 24.27 27.42 -9.49
C PRO A 298 24.31 28.90 -9.08
N LEU A 299 23.72 29.78 -9.89
CA LEU A 299 23.64 31.22 -9.64
C LEU A 299 22.27 31.68 -9.12
N GLN A 300 21.31 30.77 -8.89
CA GLN A 300 19.95 31.07 -8.39
C GLN A 300 19.15 32.06 -9.27
N GLN A 301 19.37 31.97 -10.59
CA GLN A 301 18.80 32.86 -11.61
C GLN A 301 17.45 32.35 -12.17
N PHE A 302 17.01 31.15 -11.79
CA PHE A 302 15.68 30.64 -12.09
C PHE A 302 14.75 30.97 -10.92
N LYS A 303 13.62 31.62 -11.22
CA LYS A 303 12.62 31.98 -10.21
C LYS A 303 11.36 31.16 -10.45
N THR A 304 10.78 30.56 -9.42
CA THR A 304 9.44 29.98 -9.58
C THR A 304 8.37 31.05 -9.36
N SER A 305 7.23 30.93 -10.06
CA SER A 305 6.08 31.81 -9.92
C SER A 305 4.77 31.01 -9.99
N GLY A 306 3.76 31.46 -9.26
CA GLY A 306 2.42 30.86 -9.24
C GLY A 306 1.53 31.59 -8.23
N PRO A 307 0.21 31.31 -8.21
CA PRO A 307 -0.66 31.82 -7.16
C PRO A 307 -0.28 31.16 -5.82
N VAL A 308 0.26 31.96 -4.91
CA VAL A 308 0.63 31.51 -3.56
C VAL A 308 -0.47 31.91 -2.60
N ARG A 309 -0.87 31.00 -1.72
CA ARG A 309 -1.75 31.30 -0.58
C ARG A 309 -1.17 30.70 0.70
N PHE A 310 -1.46 31.30 1.84
CA PHE A 310 -1.17 30.63 3.11
C PHE A 310 -2.17 29.49 3.33
N GLU A 311 -1.76 28.44 4.05
CA GLU A 311 -2.64 27.33 4.44
C GLU A 311 -3.89 27.82 5.18
N LYS A 312 -3.75 28.92 5.96
CA LYS A 312 -4.84 29.57 6.68
C LYS A 312 -4.76 31.09 6.47
N ASP A 313 -5.91 31.73 6.32
CA ASP A 313 -6.00 33.20 6.27
C ASP A 313 -5.69 33.84 7.64
N VAL A 314 -6.03 33.13 8.72
CA VAL A 314 -5.82 33.54 10.11
C VAL A 314 -5.26 32.38 10.94
N TYR A 315 -4.07 32.58 11.48
CA TYR A 315 -3.43 31.71 12.46
C TYR A 315 -3.69 32.23 13.87
N ARG A 316 -3.99 31.34 14.81
CA ARG A 316 -4.24 31.68 16.22
C ARG A 316 -3.28 30.90 17.10
N ALA A 317 -2.62 31.59 18.02
CA ALA A 317 -1.70 30.99 18.98
C ALA A 317 -1.87 31.63 20.35
N GLU A 318 -1.49 30.91 21.39
CA GLU A 318 -1.45 31.41 22.77
C GLU A 318 -0.02 31.24 23.30
N ILE A 319 0.45 32.25 24.04
CA ILE A 319 1.77 32.22 24.69
C ILE A 319 1.65 32.64 26.15
N SER A 320 2.45 32.03 27.02
CA SER A 320 2.61 32.50 28.40
C SER A 320 3.50 33.74 28.43
N GLU A 321 3.24 34.69 29.33
CA GLU A 321 4.13 35.84 29.52
C GLU A 321 5.52 35.43 30.06
N PHE A 322 5.61 34.25 30.69
CA PHE A 322 6.87 33.64 31.14
C PHE A 322 7.63 32.89 30.04
N SER A 323 7.18 32.96 28.79
CA SER A 323 7.87 32.31 27.68
C SER A 323 9.25 32.96 27.47
N PRO A 324 10.36 32.21 27.61
CA PRO A 324 11.71 32.75 27.38
C PRO A 324 11.91 33.08 25.89
N PRO A 325 12.97 33.81 25.53
CA PRO A 325 13.36 34.01 24.14
C PRO A 325 13.52 32.69 23.38
N ASN A 326 13.21 32.70 22.09
CA ASN A 326 13.19 31.56 21.18
C ASN A 326 12.12 30.50 21.47
N THR A 327 11.09 30.82 22.28
CA THR A 327 9.93 29.94 22.45
C THR A 327 9.15 29.88 21.14
N PRO A 328 8.87 28.67 20.59
CA PRO A 328 8.09 28.51 19.36
C PRO A 328 6.62 28.89 19.60
N VAL A 329 6.10 29.81 18.77
CA VAL A 329 4.72 30.30 18.87
C VAL A 329 3.82 29.56 17.89
N ILE A 330 4.13 29.68 16.60
CA ILE A 330 3.37 29.04 15.52
C ILE A 330 4.20 29.05 14.24
N MET A 331 3.99 28.05 13.38
CA MET A 331 4.60 27.99 12.05
C MET A 331 3.55 28.34 11.00
N VAL A 332 3.83 29.34 10.17
CA VAL A 332 3.00 29.70 9.03
C VAL A 332 3.56 29.10 7.75
N LYS A 333 2.70 28.57 6.88
CA LYS A 333 3.12 27.89 5.66
C LYS A 333 2.34 28.41 4.45
N ALA A 334 3.08 28.74 3.40
CA ALA A 334 2.54 29.06 2.09
C ALA A 334 2.50 27.81 1.20
N LEU A 335 1.43 27.68 0.43
CA LEU A 335 1.19 26.64 -0.55
C LEU A 335 0.93 27.30 -1.92
N PRO A 336 1.58 26.83 -3.00
CA PRO A 336 2.62 25.80 -3.02
C PRO A 336 3.91 26.26 -2.35
N SER A 337 4.66 25.33 -1.76
CA SER A 337 5.96 25.65 -1.15
C SER A 337 7.04 25.79 -2.23
N TYR A 338 7.65 26.97 -2.33
CA TYR A 338 8.75 27.23 -3.27
C TYR A 338 10.07 27.48 -2.53
N SER A 339 11.17 26.89 -2.99
CA SER A 339 12.47 26.93 -2.27
C SER A 339 13.05 28.33 -2.10
N GLN A 340 12.81 29.25 -3.06
CA GLN A 340 13.28 30.64 -2.98
C GLN A 340 12.27 31.61 -2.31
N LEU A 341 11.07 31.14 -1.96
CA LEU A 341 10.07 31.96 -1.29
C LEU A 341 10.44 32.14 0.19
N LYS A 342 10.50 33.39 0.65
CA LYS A 342 10.80 33.71 2.05
C LYS A 342 9.62 34.36 2.74
N TYR A 343 9.52 34.18 4.04
CA TYR A 343 8.50 34.81 4.88
C TYR A 343 9.03 36.10 5.49
N THR A 344 8.21 37.16 5.47
CA THR A 344 8.54 38.46 6.04
C THR A 344 7.34 39.07 6.74
N PHE A 345 7.56 39.93 7.73
CA PHE A 345 6.47 40.72 8.31
C PHE A 345 6.13 41.92 7.43
N LYS A 346 4.84 42.12 7.13
CA LYS A 346 4.35 43.19 6.23
C LYS A 346 4.42 44.58 6.84
N ASN A 347 3.79 44.76 7.99
CA ASN A 347 3.96 45.91 8.88
C ASN A 347 3.19 45.58 10.17
N ALA A 348 3.88 45.29 11.27
CA ALA A 348 3.22 44.90 12.51
C ALA A 348 3.84 45.69 13.68
N PRO A 349 3.05 46.47 14.45
CA PRO A 349 3.54 47.18 15.64
C PRO A 349 4.11 46.23 16.72
N GLY A 350 3.82 44.92 16.64
CA GLY A 350 4.37 43.87 17.50
C GLY A 350 5.66 43.19 17.03
N LYS A 351 6.19 43.49 15.83
CA LYS A 351 7.39 42.82 15.26
C LYS A 351 8.61 42.85 16.19
N VAL A 352 8.74 43.86 17.04
CA VAL A 352 9.90 44.04 17.93
C VAL A 352 10.03 42.89 18.94
N ARG A 353 8.93 42.19 19.27
CA ARG A 353 8.91 41.13 20.29
C ARG A 353 8.99 39.71 19.72
N PHE A 354 8.92 39.55 18.40
CA PHE A 354 8.89 38.26 17.74
C PHE A 354 9.92 38.17 16.62
N ASN A 355 10.53 37.01 16.48
CA ASN A 355 11.35 36.67 15.34
C ASN A 355 10.53 35.78 14.38
N LEU A 356 10.80 35.88 13.08
CA LEU A 356 10.22 35.04 12.05
C LEU A 356 11.36 34.42 11.28
N ASN A 357 11.43 33.09 11.27
CA ASN A 357 12.35 32.39 10.41
C ASN A 357 11.91 32.59 8.94
N PRO A 358 12.73 33.25 8.10
CA PRO A 358 12.33 33.59 6.75
C PRO A 358 12.25 32.36 5.83
N HIS A 359 12.83 31.21 6.17
CA HIS A 359 12.80 30.02 5.32
C HIS A 359 11.68 29.06 5.72
N THR A 360 11.38 28.93 7.02
CA THR A 360 10.45 27.93 7.54
C THR A 360 9.10 28.50 7.92
N GLY A 361 9.01 29.82 8.14
CA GLY A 361 7.79 30.47 8.61
C GLY A 361 7.52 30.27 10.12
N LEU A 362 8.46 29.71 10.89
CA LEU A 362 8.33 29.61 12.34
C LEU A 362 8.46 31.00 12.99
N ILE A 363 7.45 31.38 13.78
CA ILE A 363 7.47 32.56 14.64
C ILE A 363 7.93 32.15 16.03
N THR A 364 8.94 32.83 16.57
CA THR A 364 9.44 32.63 17.93
C THR A 364 9.44 33.94 18.72
N THR A 365 9.44 33.86 20.05
CA THR A 365 9.63 35.04 20.92
C THR A 365 11.06 35.57 20.80
N LEU A 366 11.23 36.89 20.78
CA LEU A 366 12.57 37.53 20.77
C LEU A 366 12.93 38.09 22.15
N GLU A 367 11.96 38.68 22.83
CA GLU A 367 12.11 39.28 24.16
C GLU A 367 10.97 38.80 25.07
N PRO A 368 11.15 38.82 26.41
CA PRO A 368 10.06 38.56 27.34
C PRO A 368 8.88 39.50 27.10
N ILE A 369 7.67 38.97 27.26
CA ILE A 369 6.40 39.66 27.05
C ILE A 369 5.70 39.74 28.41
N LYS A 370 5.03 40.86 28.69
CA LYS A 370 4.23 41.03 29.91
C LYS A 370 2.78 41.27 29.51
N ALA A 371 1.85 40.49 30.09
CA ALA A 371 0.43 40.56 29.73
C ALA A 371 -0.16 41.95 30.02
N GLN A 372 0.28 42.59 31.10
CA GLN A 372 -0.13 43.93 31.52
C GLN A 372 0.11 45.04 30.47
N TYR A 373 1.12 44.90 29.61
CA TYR A 373 1.43 45.91 28.58
C TYR A 373 0.73 45.61 27.26
N ALA A 374 0.55 44.33 26.93
CA ALA A 374 -0.14 43.88 25.74
C ALA A 374 -0.76 42.50 25.96
N SER A 375 -2.09 42.43 25.96
CA SER A 375 -2.85 41.19 26.14
C SER A 375 -2.94 40.34 24.86
N HIS A 376 -2.68 40.94 23.70
CA HIS A 376 -2.65 40.25 22.42
C HIS A 376 -1.75 40.99 21.42
N PHE A 377 -1.29 40.25 20.41
CA PHE A 377 -0.56 40.78 19.26
C PHE A 377 -1.24 40.35 17.97
N GLU A 378 -1.35 41.29 17.04
CA GLU A 378 -1.73 41.01 15.66
C GLU A 378 -0.51 41.22 14.77
N LEU A 379 -0.04 40.12 14.17
CA LEU A 379 1.03 40.15 13.18
C LEU A 379 0.46 39.85 11.79
N GLU A 380 1.07 40.44 10.77
CA GLU A 380 0.75 40.12 9.38
C GLU A 380 2.02 39.59 8.72
N VAL A 381 2.00 38.30 8.36
CA VAL A 381 3.08 37.65 7.63
C VAL A 381 2.75 37.67 6.15
N MET A 382 3.74 38.00 5.34
CA MET A 382 3.64 38.03 3.89
C MET A 382 4.79 37.27 3.25
N THR A 383 4.55 36.77 2.06
CA THR A 383 5.60 36.19 1.22
C THR A 383 6.53 37.28 0.69
N SER A 384 7.78 36.92 0.40
CA SER A 384 8.83 37.85 -0.06
C SER A 384 8.51 38.54 -1.38
N ASP A 385 7.70 37.88 -2.23
CA ASP A 385 7.17 38.41 -3.50
C ASP A 385 5.93 39.29 -3.31
N ARG A 386 5.43 39.43 -2.07
CA ARG A 386 4.27 40.22 -1.67
C ARG A 386 2.93 39.78 -2.27
N LYS A 387 2.84 38.57 -2.83
CA LYS A 387 1.62 38.08 -3.47
C LYS A 387 0.61 37.49 -2.48
N ALA A 388 1.08 36.97 -1.35
CA ALA A 388 0.23 36.38 -0.31
C ALA A 388 0.49 37.00 1.06
N SER A 389 -0.55 37.08 1.89
CA SER A 389 -0.44 37.51 3.29
C SER A 389 -1.45 36.77 4.17
N ALA A 390 -1.06 36.48 5.41
CA ALA A 390 -1.92 35.91 6.44
C ALA A 390 -1.78 36.68 7.75
N LYS A 391 -2.86 36.66 8.55
CA LYS A 391 -2.88 37.26 9.88
C LYS A 391 -2.50 36.23 10.94
N VAL A 392 -1.72 36.62 11.92
CA VAL A 392 -1.38 35.80 13.09
C VAL A 392 -1.85 36.55 14.33
N LEU A 393 -2.82 35.97 15.02
CA LEU A 393 -3.38 36.49 16.26
C LEU A 393 -2.79 35.71 17.43
N ILE A 394 -1.96 36.38 18.23
CA ILE A 394 -1.29 35.81 19.38
C ILE A 394 -1.94 36.36 20.63
N LYS A 395 -2.53 35.50 21.46
CA LYS A 395 -3.06 35.88 22.77
C LYS A 395 -1.99 35.65 23.84
N VAL A 396 -1.76 36.65 24.69
CA VAL A 396 -0.89 36.50 25.86
C VAL A 396 -1.75 36.00 27.01
N LYS A 397 -1.38 34.85 27.57
CA LYS A 397 -2.00 34.31 28.76
C LYS A 397 -1.47 35.12 29.94
N ASP A 398 -2.38 35.88 30.56
CA ASP A 398 -2.13 36.56 31.82
C ASP A 398 -1.94 35.50 32.91
N THR A 399 -0.74 35.48 33.48
CA THR A 399 -0.36 34.51 34.51
C THR A 399 -0.06 35.26 35.80
N ASN A 400 -0.22 34.58 36.92
CA ASN A 400 0.03 35.17 38.23
C ASN A 400 1.51 35.62 38.34
N SER A 401 1.74 36.93 38.22
CA SER A 401 3.04 37.53 37.97
C SER A 401 3.50 38.41 39.12
N ASN A 402 2.58 38.80 40.01
CA ASN A 402 2.86 39.55 41.23
C ASN A 402 2.56 38.66 42.43
N PRO A 403 3.43 38.61 43.46
CA PRO A 403 3.11 37.91 44.70
C PRO A 403 2.27 38.80 45.62
N PRO A 404 1.53 38.23 46.59
CA PRO A 404 0.92 38.98 47.65
C PRO A 404 1.96 39.75 48.47
N GLU A 405 1.77 41.05 48.68
CA GLU A 405 2.67 41.89 49.47
C GLU A 405 1.98 42.31 50.78
N PHE A 406 2.58 41.97 51.93
CA PHE A 406 2.11 42.45 53.23
C PHE A 406 2.31 43.96 53.38
N THR A 407 1.38 44.63 54.04
CA THR A 407 1.48 46.08 54.28
C THR A 407 2.62 46.50 55.21
N GLN A 408 3.18 45.56 55.97
CA GLN A 408 4.29 45.75 56.90
C GLN A 408 5.28 44.58 56.79
N THR A 409 6.55 44.83 57.09
CA THR A 409 7.63 43.83 57.06
C THR A 409 7.67 42.93 58.30
N SER A 410 6.98 43.32 59.37
CA SER A 410 6.77 42.55 60.61
C SER A 410 5.58 43.14 61.34
N TYR A 411 4.80 42.30 62.04
CA TYR A 411 3.72 42.77 62.91
C TYR A 411 4.00 42.43 64.36
N GLU A 412 3.63 43.31 65.28
CA GLU A 412 3.79 43.10 66.72
C GLU A 412 2.51 43.51 67.44
N ALA A 413 2.07 42.67 68.38
CA ALA A 413 0.92 42.96 69.25
C ALA A 413 1.15 42.40 70.65
N SER A 414 0.55 43.05 71.65
CA SER A 414 0.46 42.50 72.99
C SER A 414 -0.98 42.44 73.46
N PHE A 415 -1.29 41.46 74.30
CA PHE A 415 -2.60 41.30 74.91
C PHE A 415 -2.47 40.71 76.31
N ASP A 416 -3.44 41.01 77.16
CA ASP A 416 -3.44 40.56 78.55
C ASP A 416 -3.86 39.09 78.65
N GLU A 417 -3.33 38.37 79.63
CA GLU A 417 -3.80 37.02 79.95
C GLU A 417 -5.25 37.03 80.47
N ASN A 418 -5.86 35.84 80.63
CA ASN A 418 -7.27 35.68 81.02
C ASN A 418 -8.31 36.22 80.03
N VAL A 419 -7.93 36.54 78.79
CA VAL A 419 -8.88 36.87 77.73
C VAL A 419 -9.70 35.65 77.31
N PRO A 420 -11.00 35.81 76.98
CA PRO A 420 -11.82 34.70 76.49
C PRO A 420 -11.24 34.06 75.21
N VAL A 421 -11.38 32.74 75.07
CA VAL A 421 -11.08 32.02 73.82
C VAL A 421 -11.82 32.65 72.63
N GLY A 422 -11.11 32.87 71.53
CA GLY A 422 -11.61 33.52 70.32
C GLY A 422 -11.46 35.04 70.30
N THR A 423 -10.78 35.63 71.30
CA THR A 423 -10.46 37.06 71.30
C THR A 423 -9.50 37.37 70.15
N SER A 424 -9.80 38.44 69.39
CA SER A 424 -8.96 38.89 68.28
C SER A 424 -7.77 39.70 68.79
N VAL A 425 -6.56 39.25 68.51
CA VAL A 425 -5.30 39.82 69.01
C VAL A 425 -4.72 40.83 68.03
N LEU A 426 -4.66 40.46 66.74
CA LEU A 426 -4.02 41.24 65.70
C LEU A 426 -4.66 40.93 64.34
N SER A 427 -4.63 41.88 63.40
CA SER A 427 -5.01 41.66 62.01
C SER A 427 -3.84 41.93 61.09
N VAL A 428 -3.50 40.98 60.24
CA VAL A 428 -2.52 41.16 59.15
C VAL A 428 -3.25 41.49 57.85
N ASN A 429 -2.57 42.18 56.93
CA ASN A 429 -3.13 42.50 55.62
C ASN A 429 -2.05 42.44 54.53
N ALA A 430 -2.37 41.76 53.44
CA ALA A 430 -1.57 41.65 52.24
C ALA A 430 -2.42 41.99 51.01
N LYS A 431 -1.78 42.54 49.98
CA LYS A 431 -2.42 42.92 48.72
C LYS A 431 -1.63 42.36 47.57
N ASP A 432 -2.35 41.86 46.57
CA ASP A 432 -1.79 41.45 45.29
C ASP A 432 -2.20 42.47 44.21
N LEU A 433 -1.33 42.68 43.24
CA LEU A 433 -1.54 43.62 42.13
C LEU A 433 -2.23 42.95 40.92
N ASP A 434 -2.32 41.63 40.89
CA ASP A 434 -2.98 40.91 39.81
C ASP A 434 -4.52 41.00 39.89
N GLU A 435 -5.22 40.82 38.76
CA GLU A 435 -6.68 40.89 38.69
C GLU A 435 -7.35 39.52 38.83
N GLY A 436 -8.61 39.50 39.27
CA GLY A 436 -9.41 38.27 39.36
C GLY A 436 -8.92 37.30 40.43
N GLU A 437 -8.87 35.99 40.12
CA GLU A 437 -8.43 34.95 41.06
C GLU A 437 -6.92 35.03 41.36
N ASN A 438 -6.11 35.52 40.41
CA ASN A 438 -4.68 35.71 40.60
C ASN A 438 -4.38 36.74 41.70
N GLY A 439 -5.27 37.72 41.92
CA GLY A 439 -5.12 38.74 42.96
C GLY A 439 -5.82 38.42 44.29
N TYR A 440 -6.47 37.26 44.43
CA TYR A 440 -7.29 36.95 45.61
C TYR A 440 -6.44 36.33 46.72
N VAL A 441 -6.13 37.11 47.75
CA VAL A 441 -5.22 36.72 48.84
C VAL A 441 -5.95 36.03 49.98
N THR A 442 -5.33 34.98 50.51
CA THR A 442 -5.78 34.24 51.69
C THR A 442 -4.63 33.97 52.67
N TYR A 443 -4.96 33.75 53.94
CA TYR A 443 -3.98 33.69 55.03
C TYR A 443 -3.95 32.33 55.74
N SER A 444 -2.78 31.97 56.25
CA SER A 444 -2.55 30.79 57.10
C SER A 444 -1.37 30.97 58.04
N ILE A 445 -1.34 30.25 59.16
CA ILE A 445 -0.17 30.16 60.05
C ILE A 445 0.73 29.04 59.53
N ALA A 446 1.99 29.36 59.19
CA ALA A 446 2.97 28.47 58.57
C ALA A 446 3.97 27.84 59.57
N ASN A 447 3.81 28.09 60.87
CA ASN A 447 4.63 27.44 61.90
C ASN A 447 4.47 25.90 61.84
N LEU A 448 5.59 25.18 61.99
CA LEU A 448 5.61 23.71 62.02
C LEU A 448 4.95 23.14 63.29
N ASN A 449 5.11 23.86 64.40
CA ASN A 449 4.56 23.48 65.70
C ASN A 449 3.16 24.10 65.88
N PRO A 450 2.19 23.36 66.45
CA PRO A 450 0.88 23.92 66.77
C PRO A 450 1.04 25.06 67.80
N LEU A 451 0.34 26.16 67.57
CA LEU A 451 0.33 27.35 68.41
C LEU A 451 -1.10 27.61 68.90
N PRO A 452 -1.30 28.27 70.06
CA PRO A 452 -2.62 28.56 70.63
C PRO A 452 -3.35 29.72 69.91
N PHE A 453 -3.17 29.82 68.60
CA PHE A 453 -3.72 30.87 67.75
C PHE A 453 -4.29 30.30 66.46
N VAL A 454 -5.38 30.89 65.99
CA VAL A 454 -5.97 30.63 64.67
C VAL A 454 -6.08 31.93 63.89
N ILE A 455 -5.79 31.87 62.59
CA ILE A 455 -5.99 32.99 61.67
C ILE A 455 -7.22 32.75 60.80
N ASN A 456 -8.04 33.78 60.64
CA ASN A 456 -9.13 33.75 59.68
C ASN A 456 -8.57 33.89 58.26
N HIS A 457 -8.87 32.86 57.46
CA HIS A 457 -8.33 32.67 56.12
C HIS A 457 -8.61 33.83 55.15
N PHE A 458 -9.70 34.59 55.33
CA PHE A 458 -10.15 35.60 54.37
C PHE A 458 -9.84 37.05 54.78
N ASN A 459 -9.70 37.33 56.08
CA ASN A 459 -9.50 38.70 56.56
C ASN A 459 -8.24 38.89 57.41
N GLY A 460 -7.45 37.84 57.66
CA GLY A 460 -6.16 37.94 58.32
C GLY A 460 -6.23 38.23 59.83
N ILE A 461 -7.40 38.09 60.46
CA ILE A 461 -7.54 38.27 61.91
C ILE A 461 -7.01 37.05 62.65
N ILE A 462 -6.07 37.26 63.58
CA ILE A 462 -5.49 36.26 64.47
C ILE A 462 -6.25 36.30 65.80
N SER A 463 -6.67 35.13 66.28
CA SER A 463 -7.45 34.98 67.52
C SER A 463 -6.96 33.82 68.39
N THR A 464 -7.17 33.91 69.70
CA THR A 464 -6.78 32.87 70.66
C THR A 464 -7.63 31.61 70.51
N THR A 465 -7.03 30.42 70.67
CA THR A 465 -7.75 29.13 70.63
C THR A 465 -7.84 28.43 71.98
N GLU A 466 -7.04 28.88 72.96
CA GLU A 466 -6.93 28.32 74.30
C GLU A 466 -6.97 29.45 75.32
N ASP A 467 -7.22 29.11 76.59
CA ASP A 467 -7.14 30.05 77.70
C ASP A 467 -5.67 30.39 77.96
N MET A 468 -5.29 31.66 77.80
CA MET A 468 -3.90 32.10 77.86
C MET A 468 -3.52 32.44 79.30
N ASP A 469 -2.48 31.79 79.81
CA ASP A 469 -1.94 31.89 81.18
C ASP A 469 -0.44 32.20 81.11
N TYR A 470 0.00 33.33 81.65
CA TYR A 470 1.37 33.83 81.53
C TYR A 470 2.37 32.98 82.32
N GLU A 471 1.98 32.43 83.47
CA GLU A 471 2.84 31.62 84.33
C GLU A 471 3.07 30.21 83.79
N LEU A 472 2.13 29.69 82.99
CA LEU A 472 2.20 28.34 82.42
C LEU A 472 2.60 28.29 80.93
N MET A 473 2.52 29.41 80.22
CA MET A 473 2.76 29.47 78.78
C MET A 473 3.94 30.39 78.38
N PRO A 474 4.44 30.29 77.13
CA PRO A 474 5.47 31.21 76.64
C PRO A 474 5.01 32.68 76.66
N ARG A 475 5.91 33.58 77.08
CA ARG A 475 5.67 35.03 77.15
C ARG A 475 5.63 35.69 75.76
N VAL A 476 6.36 35.13 74.81
CA VAL A 476 6.49 35.66 73.44
C VAL A 476 6.27 34.52 72.45
N TYR A 477 5.35 34.75 71.52
CA TYR A 477 5.06 33.84 70.42
C TYR A 477 5.54 34.44 69.11
N ASN A 478 6.35 33.68 68.37
CA ASN A 478 6.81 34.05 67.04
C ASN A 478 6.02 33.26 65.98
N LEU A 479 5.03 33.91 65.39
CA LEU A 479 4.20 33.35 64.33
C LEU A 479 4.83 33.65 62.96
N ARG A 480 4.79 32.67 62.05
CA ARG A 480 5.08 32.84 60.62
C ARG A 480 3.74 32.87 59.91
N ILE A 481 3.32 34.03 59.43
CA ILE A 481 2.05 34.16 58.72
C ILE A 481 2.31 34.13 57.23
N ARG A 482 1.62 33.24 56.51
CA ARG A 482 1.69 33.11 55.06
C ARG A 482 0.47 33.75 54.42
N ALA A 483 0.72 34.61 53.45
CA ALA A 483 -0.28 35.07 52.48
C ALA A 483 -0.10 34.28 51.18
N SER A 484 -1.19 33.75 50.64
CA SER A 484 -1.20 32.99 49.39
C SER A 484 -2.34 33.48 48.50
N ASP A 485 -2.01 33.77 47.25
CA ASP A 485 -3.02 34.05 46.22
C ASP A 485 -3.68 32.76 45.68
N TRP A 486 -4.67 32.93 44.81
CA TRP A 486 -5.40 31.84 44.16
C TRP A 486 -4.99 31.67 42.69
N GLY A 487 -3.81 32.15 42.31
CA GLY A 487 -3.37 32.17 40.93
C GLY A 487 -3.11 30.79 40.32
N ILE A 488 -3.40 30.68 39.02
CA ILE A 488 -3.19 29.46 38.20
C ILE A 488 -2.26 29.84 37.03
N PRO A 489 -1.29 29.00 36.63
CA PRO A 489 -0.98 27.65 37.10
C PRO A 489 -0.18 27.59 38.40
N TYR A 490 0.32 28.72 38.88
CA TYR A 490 1.17 28.80 40.06
C TYR A 490 0.58 29.78 41.06
N ARG A 491 0.40 29.31 42.29
CA ARG A 491 0.11 30.17 43.43
C ARG A 491 1.40 30.83 43.88
N ARG A 492 1.34 32.09 44.30
CA ARG A 492 2.46 32.73 44.98
C ARG A 492 2.15 32.88 46.45
N GLU A 493 3.22 32.73 47.22
CA GLU A 493 3.18 32.68 48.67
C GLU A 493 4.27 33.61 49.18
N VAL A 494 3.94 34.36 50.23
CA VAL A 494 4.87 35.25 50.94
C VAL A 494 4.64 35.05 52.42
N GLU A 495 5.73 35.07 53.19
CA GLU A 495 5.68 34.93 54.65
C GLU A 495 6.11 36.21 55.35
N VAL A 496 5.48 36.52 56.48
CA VAL A 496 5.84 37.65 57.36
C VAL A 496 5.96 37.18 58.81
N PRO A 497 6.96 37.64 59.58
CA PRO A 497 7.06 37.33 60.99
C PRO A 497 6.09 38.19 61.79
N VAL A 498 5.42 37.57 62.76
CA VAL A 498 4.47 38.20 63.66
C VAL A 498 4.82 37.85 65.11
N THR A 499 5.06 38.86 65.93
CA THR A 499 5.41 38.69 67.34
C THR A 499 4.19 39.02 68.20
N ILE A 500 3.75 38.06 69.01
CA ILE A 500 2.66 38.26 69.97
C ILE A 500 3.22 38.15 71.39
N ILE A 501 2.99 39.17 72.19
CA ILE A 501 3.47 39.27 73.58
C ILE A 501 2.28 39.11 74.53
N LEU A 502 2.37 38.14 75.43
CA LEU A 502 1.40 37.94 76.50
C LEU A 502 1.78 38.84 77.67
N ASN A 503 0.89 39.72 78.11
CA ASN A 503 1.12 40.57 79.28
C ASN A 503 0.68 39.83 80.54
N ASN A 504 1.55 39.85 81.55
CA ASN A 504 1.26 39.33 82.88
C ASN A 504 0.30 40.27 83.63
N LEU A 505 -0.67 39.68 84.31
CA LEU A 505 -1.58 40.32 85.25
C LEU A 505 -1.34 39.79 86.67
N ASN A 506 -1.58 40.63 87.67
CA ASN A 506 -1.37 40.27 89.08
C ASN A 506 -2.55 39.41 89.63
N ASP A 507 -2.71 38.20 89.11
CA ASP A 507 -3.84 37.30 89.40
C ASP A 507 -3.49 36.15 90.36
N ASN A 508 -2.23 35.96 90.71
CA ASN A 508 -1.78 34.99 91.71
C ASN A 508 -1.58 35.64 93.08
N THR A 509 -1.78 34.84 94.13
CA THR A 509 -1.55 35.26 95.51
C THR A 509 -0.17 34.79 95.99
N PRO A 510 0.59 35.57 96.79
CA PRO A 510 1.86 35.11 97.33
C PRO A 510 1.70 33.86 98.21
N LEU A 511 2.65 32.91 98.13
CA LEU A 511 2.62 31.66 98.88
C LEU A 511 3.91 31.46 99.68
N PHE A 512 3.79 31.18 100.99
CA PHE A 512 4.95 30.89 101.85
C PHE A 512 5.65 29.59 101.45
N GLU A 513 6.99 29.59 101.41
CA GLU A 513 7.81 28.39 101.17
C GLU A 513 7.76 27.38 102.33
N LYS A 514 7.53 27.89 103.54
CA LYS A 514 7.46 27.11 104.77
C LYS A 514 6.33 27.63 105.64
N ILE A 515 5.55 26.72 106.23
CA ILE A 515 4.43 27.01 107.12
C ILE A 515 4.57 26.31 108.47
N ASN A 516 3.72 26.68 109.42
CA ASN A 516 3.61 26.04 110.75
C ASN A 516 4.96 25.83 111.45
N CYS A 517 5.75 26.88 111.53
CA CYS A 517 7.06 26.81 112.17
C CYS A 517 6.90 26.68 113.69
N GLU A 518 7.44 25.64 114.31
CA GLU A 518 7.50 25.50 115.76
C GLU A 518 8.95 25.36 116.22
N GLY A 519 9.30 26.07 117.30
CA GLY A 519 10.66 26.03 117.77
C GLY A 519 10.90 26.66 119.13
N THR A 520 12.14 26.51 119.59
CA THR A 520 12.62 27.11 120.82
C THR A 520 13.64 28.20 120.54
N ILE A 521 13.50 29.35 121.20
CA ILE A 521 14.55 30.36 121.26
C ILE A 521 15.14 30.43 122.68
N PRO A 522 16.46 30.66 122.82
CA PRO A 522 17.07 30.81 124.13
C PRO A 522 16.62 32.13 124.79
N ARG A 523 16.42 32.10 126.11
CA ARG A 523 16.04 33.31 126.85
C ARG A 523 17.13 34.39 126.85
N ASP A 524 18.39 34.02 126.61
CA ASP A 524 19.55 34.92 126.46
C ASP A 524 19.83 35.38 125.02
N LEU A 525 18.88 35.19 124.09
CA LEU A 525 18.98 35.69 122.72
C LEU A 525 19.18 37.22 122.70
N GLY A 526 20.17 37.70 121.95
CA GLY A 526 20.51 39.12 121.87
C GLY A 526 19.43 39.94 121.18
N VAL A 527 19.20 41.17 121.63
CA VAL A 527 18.34 42.11 120.92
C VAL A 527 18.96 42.43 119.55
N GLY A 528 18.18 42.25 118.48
CA GLY A 528 18.61 42.37 117.10
C GLY A 528 19.09 41.05 116.48
N GLU A 529 19.26 39.98 117.25
CA GLU A 529 19.61 38.67 116.68
C GLU A 529 18.44 38.07 115.90
N GLN A 530 18.78 37.49 114.74
CA GLN A 530 17.84 36.86 113.83
C GLN A 530 17.33 35.53 114.39
N ILE A 531 16.01 35.36 114.38
CA ILE A 531 15.33 34.13 114.79
C ILE A 531 15.18 33.22 113.57
N THR A 532 14.55 33.73 112.52
CA THR A 532 14.37 33.02 111.24
C THR A 532 14.08 34.02 110.13
N THR A 533 14.09 33.55 108.88
CA THR A 533 13.60 34.28 107.71
C THR A 533 12.34 33.60 107.19
N VAL A 534 11.27 34.36 107.07
CA VAL A 534 10.08 33.93 106.33
C VAL A 534 10.27 34.30 104.87
N SER A 535 9.87 33.41 103.96
CA SER A 535 9.96 33.62 102.53
C SER A 535 8.65 33.19 101.89
N ALA A 536 8.07 34.08 101.09
CA ALA A 536 6.92 33.82 100.26
C ALA A 536 7.27 34.16 98.81
N ILE A 537 6.76 33.34 97.90
CA ILE A 537 6.98 33.50 96.47
C ILE A 537 5.65 33.82 95.81
N ASP A 538 5.67 34.86 94.99
CA ASP A 538 4.59 35.21 94.09
C ASP A 538 4.92 34.72 92.68
N ALA A 539 3.92 34.24 91.95
CA ALA A 539 4.10 33.73 90.61
C ALA A 539 4.12 34.86 89.56
N ASP A 540 3.53 36.02 89.85
CA ASP A 540 3.30 37.08 88.87
C ASP A 540 4.56 37.92 88.58
N GLU A 541 5.58 37.89 89.43
CA GLU A 541 6.84 38.66 89.30
C GLU A 541 6.67 40.21 89.15
N LEU A 542 5.45 40.75 89.19
CA LEU A 542 5.14 42.17 88.94
C LEU A 542 5.42 43.08 90.15
N GLN A 543 5.13 42.62 91.37
CA GLN A 543 5.26 43.41 92.60
C GLN A 543 6.14 42.72 93.66
N LEU A 544 6.80 43.51 94.51
CA LEU A 544 7.68 42.99 95.55
C LEU A 544 6.84 42.50 96.74
N VAL A 545 6.94 41.20 97.05
CA VAL A 545 6.30 40.59 98.23
C VAL A 545 6.77 41.27 99.52
N ARG A 546 5.81 41.75 100.32
CA ARG A 546 6.01 42.38 101.62
C ARG A 546 5.45 41.56 102.76
N TYR A 547 6.17 41.51 103.87
CA TYR A 547 5.81 40.69 105.04
C TYR A 547 5.29 41.55 106.19
N GLN A 548 4.27 41.07 106.89
CA GLN A 548 3.73 41.74 108.09
C GLN A 548 3.27 40.74 109.16
N ILE A 549 3.39 41.13 110.42
CA ILE A 549 2.85 40.36 111.55
C ILE A 549 1.40 40.82 111.78
N GLU A 550 0.44 39.92 111.60
CA GLU A 550 -0.99 40.20 111.81
C GLU A 550 -1.38 40.18 113.29
N SER A 551 -0.90 39.19 114.05
CA SER A 551 -1.25 38.99 115.46
C SER A 551 -0.21 38.13 116.20
N GLY A 552 -0.26 38.08 117.54
CA GLY A 552 0.65 37.28 118.37
C GLY A 552 1.91 38.00 118.86
N ASN A 553 2.07 39.27 118.48
CA ASN A 553 3.16 40.16 118.90
C ASN A 553 2.63 41.39 119.66
N GLU A 554 1.60 41.23 120.49
CA GLU A 554 0.95 42.33 121.20
C GLU A 554 1.89 43.01 122.22
N LEU A 555 2.94 42.30 122.64
CA LEU A 555 3.99 42.79 123.53
C LEU A 555 5.15 43.47 122.78
N ASP A 556 5.10 43.57 121.45
CA ASP A 556 6.11 44.20 120.58
C ASP A 556 7.54 43.67 120.84
N LEU A 557 7.64 42.35 121.07
CA LEU A 557 8.90 41.66 121.40
C LEU A 557 9.67 41.28 120.15
N PHE A 558 8.98 41.09 119.02
CA PHE A 558 9.57 40.68 117.75
C PHE A 558 9.46 41.80 116.71
N ILE A 559 10.39 41.85 115.78
CA ILE A 559 10.31 42.72 114.61
C ILE A 559 10.51 41.88 113.35
N LEU A 560 9.65 42.09 112.36
CA LEU A 560 9.75 41.47 111.05
C LEU A 560 10.10 42.57 110.05
N ASN A 561 11.19 42.37 109.30
CA ASN A 561 11.53 43.28 108.21
C ASN A 561 10.56 43.04 107.05
N PRO A 562 9.79 44.07 106.61
CA PRO A 562 8.77 43.90 105.60
C PRO A 562 9.32 43.57 104.21
N ASN A 563 10.60 43.85 103.92
CA ASN A 563 11.19 43.60 102.60
C ASN A 563 12.07 42.35 102.56
N SER A 564 12.74 42.00 103.68
CA SER A 564 13.66 40.85 103.72
C SER A 564 13.10 39.60 104.41
N GLY A 565 11.91 39.70 105.04
CA GLY A 565 11.31 38.58 105.76
C GLY A 565 12.08 38.14 107.02
N VAL A 566 13.11 38.88 107.43
CA VAL A 566 13.92 38.56 108.62
C VAL A 566 13.11 38.88 109.89
N LEU A 567 12.81 37.84 110.67
CA LEU A 567 12.24 37.94 112.00
C LEU A 567 13.36 37.98 113.03
N SER A 568 13.45 39.05 113.82
CA SER A 568 14.46 39.20 114.87
C SER A 568 13.84 39.65 116.19
N LEU A 569 14.62 39.51 117.26
CA LEU A 569 14.20 39.93 118.58
C LEU A 569 14.33 41.45 118.73
N LYS A 570 13.26 42.15 119.07
CA LYS A 570 13.23 43.62 119.25
C LYS A 570 13.50 44.04 120.69
N GLN A 571 13.08 43.23 121.67
CA GLN A 571 13.22 43.52 123.10
C GLN A 571 13.72 42.29 123.86
N SER A 572 14.44 42.51 124.97
CA SER A 572 15.02 41.42 125.77
C SER A 572 13.95 40.45 126.30
N LEU A 573 14.25 39.15 126.27
CA LEU A 573 13.41 38.10 126.86
C LEU A 573 13.78 37.79 128.32
N ILE A 574 14.85 38.41 128.83
CA ILE A 574 15.33 38.27 130.22
C ILE A 574 14.60 39.26 131.13
N ASP A 575 14.38 40.49 130.66
CA ASP A 575 13.90 41.63 131.45
C ASP A 575 12.67 42.29 130.80
N GLY A 576 11.74 42.81 131.60
CA GLY A 576 10.54 43.52 131.10
C GLY A 576 9.34 42.60 130.80
N LEU A 577 8.51 42.99 129.83
CA LEU A 577 7.26 42.29 129.49
C LEU A 577 7.49 40.89 128.87
N GLY A 578 8.66 40.65 128.25
CA GLY A 578 9.05 39.37 127.66
C GLY A 578 9.34 38.25 128.66
N ALA A 579 9.61 38.57 129.93
CA ALA A 579 9.88 37.57 130.97
C ALA A 579 8.61 36.82 131.45
N LYS A 580 7.41 37.38 131.17
CA LYS A 580 6.12 36.91 131.69
C LYS A 580 5.48 35.79 130.87
N VAL A 581 5.86 35.64 129.60
CA VAL A 581 5.23 34.72 128.67
C VAL A 581 6.33 33.86 128.06
N SER A 582 6.21 32.54 128.18
CA SER A 582 7.19 31.58 127.66
C SER A 582 6.80 30.97 126.31
N PHE A 583 5.63 31.35 125.77
CA PHE A 583 5.11 30.85 124.50
C PHE A 583 4.49 31.99 123.70
N HIS A 584 4.94 32.16 122.45
CA HIS A 584 4.41 33.14 121.51
C HIS A 584 3.97 32.42 120.24
N SER A 585 2.81 32.77 119.70
CA SER A 585 2.34 32.24 118.42
C SER A 585 2.12 33.42 117.48
N LEU A 586 3.11 33.68 116.63
CA LEU A 586 3.10 34.79 115.68
C LEU A 586 2.33 34.37 114.43
N ARG A 587 1.33 35.16 114.05
CA ARG A 587 0.63 35.02 112.77
C ARG A 587 1.19 36.05 111.80
N ILE A 588 1.81 35.59 110.73
CA ILE A 588 2.53 36.40 109.75
C ILE A 588 1.86 36.21 108.39
N THR A 589 1.61 37.28 107.66
CA THR A 589 1.15 37.23 106.27
C THR A 589 2.14 37.91 105.33
N ALA A 590 2.03 37.58 104.05
CA ALA A 590 2.77 38.19 102.95
C ALA A 590 1.78 38.79 101.94
N THR A 591 2.11 39.90 101.31
CA THR A 591 1.26 40.57 100.31
C THR A 591 2.12 41.17 99.21
N ASP A 592 1.68 41.06 97.97
CA ASP A 592 2.27 41.71 96.79
C ASP A 592 1.82 43.19 96.67
N GLY A 593 0.68 43.55 97.27
CA GLY A 593 0.06 44.87 97.21
C GLY A 593 -1.46 44.78 97.05
N ASP A 594 -1.94 43.78 96.31
CA ASP A 594 -3.34 43.57 95.94
C ASP A 594 -3.90 42.25 96.50
N ASN A 595 -3.04 41.22 96.58
CA ASN A 595 -3.33 39.88 97.10
C ASN A 595 -2.62 39.63 98.44
N PHE A 596 -3.24 38.78 99.28
CA PHE A 596 -2.71 38.40 100.60
C PHE A 596 -2.54 36.88 100.71
N ALA A 597 -1.37 36.45 101.16
CA ALA A 597 -1.04 35.07 101.41
C ALA A 597 -1.87 34.48 102.56
N VAL A 598 -2.10 33.16 102.52
CA VAL A 598 -2.59 32.43 103.68
C VAL A 598 -1.55 32.58 104.83
N PRO A 599 -1.96 32.99 106.05
CA PRO A 599 -0.99 33.31 107.09
C PRO A 599 -0.16 32.12 107.59
N LEU A 600 1.13 32.37 107.77
CA LEU A 600 2.10 31.52 108.45
C LEU A 600 2.00 31.68 109.97
N TYR A 601 1.97 30.56 110.69
CA TYR A 601 2.10 30.55 112.15
C TYR A 601 3.51 30.18 112.57
N ILE A 602 4.12 31.00 113.45
CA ILE A 602 5.41 30.72 114.08
C ILE A 602 5.20 30.62 115.59
N ASN A 603 5.25 29.39 116.10
CA ASN A 603 5.14 29.05 117.51
C ASN A 603 6.53 29.02 118.15
N ILE A 604 6.79 29.95 119.05
CA ILE A 604 8.07 30.18 119.69
C ILE A 604 7.93 29.87 121.19
N THR A 605 8.66 28.86 121.67
CA THR A 605 8.83 28.58 123.10
C THR A 605 10.16 29.16 123.59
N VAL A 606 10.12 29.92 124.68
CA VAL A 606 11.32 30.51 125.29
C VAL A 606 11.94 29.49 126.25
N ALA A 607 13.08 28.91 125.89
CA ALA A 607 13.77 27.88 126.67
C ALA A 607 14.74 28.48 127.70
N ALA A 608 14.82 27.86 128.89
CA ALA A 608 15.63 28.34 130.01
C ALA A 608 17.15 28.03 129.91
N SER A 609 17.60 27.32 128.87
CA SER A 609 18.99 26.87 128.69
C SER A 609 19.55 27.29 127.33
N ARG A 610 20.88 27.46 127.23
CA ARG A 610 21.68 27.80 126.02
C ARG A 610 21.56 26.80 124.86
N LYS A 611 20.35 26.49 124.41
CA LYS A 611 20.10 25.80 123.15
C LYS A 611 20.13 26.86 122.04
N PRO A 612 20.81 26.60 120.90
CA PRO A 612 20.73 27.49 119.76
C PRO A 612 19.27 27.61 119.30
N VAL A 613 18.94 28.72 118.63
CA VAL A 613 17.62 28.88 117.97
C VAL A 613 17.38 27.67 117.09
N ASN A 614 16.29 26.95 117.36
CA ASN A 614 15.91 25.76 116.61
C ASN A 614 14.42 25.86 116.27
N LEU A 615 14.14 26.12 114.99
CA LEU A 615 12.81 26.23 114.41
C LEU A 615 12.66 25.13 113.37
N GLN A 616 11.67 24.26 113.57
CA GLN A 616 11.25 23.26 112.62
C GLN A 616 10.01 23.77 111.90
N CYS A 617 10.05 23.83 110.58
CA CYS A 617 8.93 24.27 109.76
C CYS A 617 8.52 23.17 108.79
N GLU A 618 7.25 23.14 108.41
CA GLU A 618 6.73 22.29 107.36
C GLU A 618 6.99 22.95 106.00
N GLU A 619 7.58 22.22 105.05
CA GLU A 619 7.77 22.72 103.69
C GLU A 619 6.46 22.64 102.91
N THR A 620 6.08 23.73 102.23
CA THR A 620 4.85 23.76 101.42
C THR A 620 5.03 23.17 100.03
N GLY A 621 6.28 22.97 99.60
CA GLY A 621 6.61 22.55 98.24
C GLY A 621 6.39 23.64 97.19
N VAL A 622 6.04 24.87 97.56
CA VAL A 622 5.78 26.00 96.65
C VAL A 622 6.98 26.30 95.76
N ALA A 623 8.20 26.32 96.33
CA ALA A 623 9.43 26.51 95.54
C ALA A 623 9.63 25.40 94.50
N LYS A 624 9.25 24.15 94.82
CA LYS A 624 9.30 23.02 93.89
C LYS A 624 8.20 23.13 92.82
N MET A 625 6.99 23.51 93.21
CA MET A 625 5.87 23.75 92.30
C MET A 625 6.18 24.87 91.30
N LEU A 626 6.74 25.98 91.77
CA LEU A 626 7.17 27.07 90.90
C LEU A 626 8.31 26.64 89.98
N ALA A 627 9.29 25.88 90.49
CA ALA A 627 10.34 25.32 89.64
C ALA A 627 9.76 24.37 88.56
N GLU A 628 8.75 23.56 88.89
CA GLU A 628 8.03 22.71 87.93
C GLU A 628 7.21 23.53 86.92
N LYS A 629 6.53 24.60 87.34
CA LYS A 629 5.82 25.54 86.47
C LYS A 629 6.76 26.29 85.54
N LEU A 630 7.87 26.81 86.06
CA LEU A 630 8.92 27.46 85.27
C LEU A 630 9.53 26.48 84.27
N LEU A 631 9.73 25.21 84.64
CA LEU A 631 10.16 24.14 83.72
C LEU A 631 9.08 23.76 82.70
N GLN A 632 7.79 24.02 82.96
CA GLN A 632 6.70 23.85 81.98
C GLN A 632 6.61 25.05 81.02
N ALA A 633 6.72 26.28 81.51
CA ALA A 633 6.75 27.50 80.69
C ALA A 633 8.03 27.60 79.83
N THR A 634 9.15 27.03 80.29
CA THR A 634 10.42 26.93 79.56
C THR A 634 10.67 25.57 78.93
N LYS A 635 9.73 24.61 79.04
CA LYS A 635 9.81 23.37 78.27
C LYS A 635 9.81 23.80 76.82
N PRO A 636 10.93 23.66 76.12
CA PRO A 636 10.92 24.04 74.74
C PRO A 636 9.92 23.09 74.08
N HIS A 637 9.06 23.59 73.19
CA HIS A 637 8.50 22.74 72.15
C HIS A 637 9.64 22.31 71.20
N THR A 638 10.73 21.76 71.74
CA THR A 638 11.88 21.21 71.01
C THR A 638 11.51 19.83 70.53
N HIS A 639 10.84 19.80 69.40
CA HIS A 639 11.43 19.09 68.29
C HIS A 639 12.23 20.10 67.44
N GLY A 640 13.50 20.29 67.81
CA GLY A 640 14.53 20.93 66.96
C GLY A 640 14.24 22.34 66.44
N GLU A 641 14.21 23.35 67.31
CA GLU A 641 14.38 24.74 66.86
C GLU A 641 15.88 25.05 66.78
N VAL A 642 16.41 24.96 65.57
CA VAL A 642 17.51 25.83 65.16
C VAL A 642 16.95 27.25 65.25
N GLU A 643 17.70 28.20 65.80
CA GLU A 643 17.46 29.64 65.53
C GLU A 643 17.66 29.85 64.02
N ASP A 644 16.69 29.40 63.21
CA ASP A 644 16.61 29.72 61.80
C ASP A 644 16.26 31.19 61.76
N ALA A 645 17.26 32.01 61.41
CA ALA A 645 17.02 33.35 60.93
C ALA A 645 15.83 33.29 59.95
N PHE A 646 14.81 34.11 60.20
CA PHE A 646 13.62 34.15 59.38
C PHE A 646 14.02 34.46 57.93
N PHE A 647 13.89 33.47 57.05
CA PHE A 647 14.09 33.61 55.61
C PHE A 647 12.80 33.17 54.92
N ASP A 648 12.15 34.10 54.22
CA ASP A 648 11.05 33.76 53.33
C ASP A 648 11.62 33.06 52.08
N THR A 649 11.60 31.73 52.11
CA THR A 649 12.07 30.88 51.02
C THR A 649 11.21 30.96 49.76
N HIS A 650 10.02 31.56 49.82
CA HIS A 650 9.11 31.69 48.67
C HIS A 650 9.35 32.99 47.89
N SER A 651 9.85 34.04 48.55
CA SER A 651 10.13 35.34 47.94
C SER A 651 11.50 35.45 47.26
N MET A 652 12.45 34.54 47.56
CA MET A 652 13.83 34.61 47.05
C MET A 652 14.12 33.49 46.04
N ASN A 653 14.65 33.87 44.86
CA ASN A 653 15.19 32.94 43.86
C ASN A 653 16.69 32.71 44.14
N LEU A 654 17.02 31.65 44.88
CA LEU A 654 18.37 31.39 45.39
C LEU A 654 19.16 30.47 44.45
N HIS A 655 18.53 29.39 43.98
CA HIS A 655 19.16 28.38 43.15
C HIS A 655 18.90 28.64 41.68
N ALA A 656 19.80 28.17 40.82
CA ALA A 656 19.59 28.18 39.38
C ALA A 656 19.23 26.76 38.95
N PRO A 657 18.47 26.60 37.86
CA PRO A 657 18.07 25.29 37.39
C PRO A 657 19.29 24.46 36.96
N GLN A 658 19.22 23.15 37.16
CA GLN A 658 20.31 22.23 36.80
C GLN A 658 19.78 21.02 36.04
N PHE A 659 20.39 20.73 34.89
CA PHE A 659 20.15 19.48 34.18
C PHE A 659 20.68 18.30 35.00
N ARG A 660 19.98 17.16 34.94
CA ARG A 660 20.46 15.94 35.61
C ARG A 660 21.79 15.49 35.01
N SER A 661 22.73 15.10 35.87
CA SER A 661 24.04 14.58 35.45
C SER A 661 23.99 13.31 34.61
N THR A 662 22.87 12.58 34.64
CA THR A 662 22.62 11.38 33.83
C THR A 662 22.09 11.68 32.42
N LEU A 663 21.86 12.95 32.07
CA LEU A 663 21.33 13.32 30.76
C LEU A 663 22.38 13.10 29.67
N SER A 664 22.02 12.36 28.62
CA SER A 664 22.93 12.10 27.50
C SER A 664 23.29 13.38 26.75
N SER A 665 24.56 13.49 26.33
CA SER A 665 25.04 14.56 25.46
C SER A 665 24.78 14.30 23.98
N SER A 666 24.43 13.07 23.60
CA SER A 666 24.08 12.71 22.22
C SER A 666 22.90 11.76 22.16
N VAL A 667 22.13 11.85 21.06
CA VAL A 667 21.01 10.96 20.74
C VAL A 667 20.99 10.66 19.25
N GLU A 668 20.55 9.45 18.90
CA GLU A 668 20.40 9.01 17.50
C GLU A 668 18.92 8.98 17.13
N VAL A 669 18.58 9.54 15.97
CA VAL A 669 17.20 9.70 15.50
C VAL A 669 17.12 9.29 14.03
N LYS A 670 16.26 8.34 13.67
CA LYS A 670 16.02 7.99 12.25
C LYS A 670 15.35 9.16 11.51
N GLU A 671 15.74 9.43 10.27
CA GLU A 671 15.20 10.56 9.51
C GLU A 671 13.71 10.43 9.16
N ASN A 672 13.26 9.19 8.94
CA ASN A 672 11.86 8.87 8.67
C ASN A 672 10.93 8.96 9.90
N LEU A 673 11.43 9.51 11.01
CA LEU A 673 10.64 9.70 12.22
C LEU A 673 9.54 10.74 11.96
N PRO A 674 8.25 10.41 12.17
CA PRO A 674 7.15 11.31 11.85
C PRO A 674 7.20 12.63 12.62
N VAL A 675 6.72 13.71 11.99
CA VAL A 675 6.55 15.03 12.64
C VAL A 675 5.67 14.90 13.89
N GLY A 676 6.09 15.52 14.99
CA GLY A 676 5.44 15.47 16.30
C GLY A 676 5.98 14.37 17.22
N SER A 677 6.81 13.45 16.72
CA SER A 677 7.41 12.37 17.52
C SER A 677 8.33 12.92 18.61
N SER A 678 8.31 12.29 19.79
CA SER A 678 9.15 12.64 20.93
C SER A 678 10.51 11.94 20.85
N ILE A 679 11.59 12.69 21.11
CA ILE A 679 12.98 12.24 20.99
C ILE A 679 13.56 11.92 22.37
N ILE A 680 13.64 12.94 23.24
CA ILE A 680 14.25 12.83 24.57
C ILE A 680 13.64 13.85 25.52
N LEU A 681 13.58 13.48 26.81
CA LEU A 681 13.17 14.37 27.89
C LEU A 681 14.38 15.13 28.45
N MET A 682 14.36 16.46 28.34
CA MET A 682 15.40 17.36 28.83
C MET A 682 15.25 17.63 30.33
N ASN A 683 15.44 16.59 31.14
CA ASN A 683 15.13 16.64 32.58
C ASN A 683 16.07 17.59 33.34
N ALA A 684 15.48 18.58 34.01
CA ALA A 684 16.16 19.53 34.88
C ALA A 684 15.39 19.70 36.19
N THR A 685 16.09 20.16 37.22
CA THR A 685 15.54 20.40 38.56
C THR A 685 16.05 21.71 39.10
N ASP A 686 15.19 22.42 39.83
CA ASP A 686 15.56 23.53 40.68
C ASP A 686 15.33 23.13 42.15
N LEU A 687 16.15 23.66 43.05
CA LEU A 687 16.04 23.41 44.49
C LEU A 687 15.15 24.45 45.19
N ASP A 688 14.76 25.52 44.50
CA ASP A 688 13.81 26.49 45.02
C ASP A 688 12.38 25.94 45.07
N THR A 689 11.56 26.53 45.93
CA THR A 689 10.18 26.07 46.18
C THR A 689 9.16 26.91 45.41
N GLY A 690 7.95 26.36 45.21
CA GLY A 690 6.84 27.09 44.62
C GLY A 690 7.12 27.59 43.20
N PHE A 691 6.83 28.87 42.98
CA PHE A 691 7.00 29.55 41.68
C PHE A 691 8.47 29.63 41.24
N ASN A 692 9.40 29.92 42.15
CA ASN A 692 10.82 30.09 41.81
C ASN A 692 11.45 28.77 41.32
N GLY A 693 10.97 27.61 41.78
CA GLY A 693 11.46 26.30 41.32
C GLY A 693 10.81 25.77 40.03
N LYS A 694 9.88 26.51 39.41
CA LYS A 694 9.22 26.09 38.16
C LYS A 694 10.10 26.35 36.96
N LEU A 695 10.09 25.41 36.01
CA LEU A 695 11.00 25.40 34.89
C LEU A 695 10.29 25.58 33.57
N VAL A 696 10.92 26.34 32.68
CA VAL A 696 10.51 26.49 31.28
C VAL A 696 11.68 26.27 30.33
N TYR A 697 11.43 25.60 29.21
CA TYR A 697 12.45 25.13 28.28
C TYR A 697 12.38 25.86 26.94
N ALA A 698 13.55 26.17 26.37
CA ALA A 698 13.66 26.76 25.04
C ALA A 698 14.88 26.21 24.30
N ILE A 699 14.81 26.20 22.96
CA ILE A 699 15.96 25.94 22.11
C ILE A 699 16.60 27.29 21.78
N SER A 700 17.72 27.60 22.42
CA SER A 700 18.41 28.88 22.26
C SER A 700 19.37 28.92 21.07
N GLY A 701 19.71 27.76 20.48
CA GLY A 701 20.58 27.69 19.31
C GLY A 701 20.63 26.33 18.64
N GLY A 702 21.21 26.28 17.44
CA GLY A 702 21.43 25.04 16.68
C GLY A 702 20.27 24.57 15.79
N ASN A 703 19.11 25.24 15.86
CA ASN A 703 17.87 24.84 15.18
C ASN A 703 17.45 25.83 14.06
N ASN A 704 18.40 26.22 13.21
CA ASN A 704 18.19 27.24 12.16
C ASN A 704 17.11 26.83 11.14
N ASP A 705 16.94 25.53 10.93
CA ASP A 705 16.02 24.95 9.94
C ASP A 705 14.65 24.62 10.57
N SER A 706 14.44 24.97 11.85
CA SER A 706 13.19 24.73 12.58
C SER A 706 12.73 23.26 12.54
N SER A 707 13.69 22.34 12.56
CA SER A 707 13.46 20.89 12.52
C SER A 707 12.97 20.34 13.86
N PHE A 708 13.32 21.00 14.97
CA PHE A 708 12.99 20.54 16.33
C PHE A 708 12.15 21.57 17.10
N THR A 709 11.41 21.10 18.09
CA THR A 709 10.73 21.93 19.09
C THR A 709 10.88 21.30 20.47
N VAL A 710 10.88 22.10 21.52
CA VAL A 710 10.87 21.62 22.90
C VAL A 710 9.58 22.06 23.57
N ASP A 711 8.93 21.14 24.25
CA ASP A 711 7.76 21.47 25.07
C ASP A 711 8.16 22.42 26.20
N LEU A 712 7.45 23.56 26.30
CA LEU A 712 7.78 24.65 27.20
C LEU A 712 7.81 24.21 28.67
N GLU A 713 6.86 23.37 29.10
CA GLU A 713 6.69 23.01 30.51
C GLU A 713 7.28 21.63 30.82
N THR A 714 7.15 20.66 29.91
CA THR A 714 7.62 19.30 30.16
C THR A 714 9.08 19.08 29.77
N GLY A 715 9.68 19.95 28.95
CA GLY A 715 11.03 19.75 28.42
C GLY A 715 11.16 18.59 27.45
N MET A 716 10.06 18.12 26.84
CA MET A 716 10.10 17.03 25.86
C MET A 716 10.54 17.58 24.50
N LEU A 717 11.67 17.12 23.98
CA LEU A 717 12.15 17.46 22.64
C LEU A 717 11.40 16.64 21.59
N LYS A 718 10.87 17.29 20.55
CA LYS A 718 10.07 16.70 19.49
C LYS A 718 10.52 17.14 18.11
N VAL A 719 10.22 16.33 17.10
CA VAL A 719 10.37 16.67 15.68
C VAL A 719 9.28 17.66 15.27
N LEU A 720 9.66 18.81 14.69
CA LEU A 720 8.74 19.85 14.22
C LEU A 720 8.60 19.84 12.69
N SER A 721 9.67 19.48 11.96
CA SER A 721 9.68 19.36 10.50
C SER A 721 10.32 18.02 10.10
N PRO A 722 10.00 17.45 8.93
CA PRO A 722 10.64 16.23 8.44
C PRO A 722 12.16 16.35 8.47
N LEU A 723 12.82 15.27 8.86
CA LEU A 723 14.27 15.16 8.90
C LEU A 723 14.72 14.49 7.60
N ASP A 724 15.91 14.88 7.13
CA ASP A 724 16.50 14.42 5.88
C ASP A 724 18.03 14.42 6.09
N ARG A 725 18.61 13.23 6.09
CA ARG A 725 20.02 12.97 6.39
C ARG A 725 20.90 13.35 5.20
N GLU A 726 20.43 13.15 3.97
CA GLU A 726 21.11 13.53 2.73
C GLU A 726 21.35 15.04 2.68
N VAL A 727 20.42 15.83 3.26
CA VAL A 727 20.58 17.27 3.44
C VAL A 727 21.42 17.61 4.66
N LYS A 728 21.12 17.01 5.82
CA LYS A 728 21.81 17.34 7.09
C LYS A 728 21.81 16.18 8.09
N ASP A 729 22.97 15.58 8.26
CA ASP A 729 23.20 14.38 9.07
C ASP A 729 23.38 14.63 10.59
N LYS A 730 23.63 15.88 11.00
CA LYS A 730 23.89 16.22 12.41
C LYS A 730 23.32 17.59 12.81
N TYR A 731 22.80 17.65 14.04
CA TYR A 731 22.44 18.89 14.73
C TYR A 731 23.15 18.97 16.08
N THR A 732 23.58 20.17 16.46
CA THR A 732 24.05 20.48 17.81
C THR A 732 23.14 21.54 18.38
N LEU A 733 22.17 21.11 19.19
CA LEU A 733 21.17 21.99 19.78
C LEU A 733 21.65 22.55 21.12
N ASN A 734 21.47 23.84 21.33
CA ASN A 734 21.62 24.47 22.63
C ASN A 734 20.25 24.58 23.29
N ILE A 735 20.02 23.79 24.33
CA ILE A 735 18.76 23.76 25.06
C ILE A 735 18.97 24.47 26.37
N THR A 736 18.19 25.53 26.60
CA THR A 736 18.27 26.36 27.80
C THR A 736 17.00 26.18 28.62
N VAL A 737 17.19 25.91 29.90
CA VAL A 737 16.12 25.88 30.89
C VAL A 737 16.21 27.14 31.74
N TYR A 738 15.06 27.74 31.99
CA TYR A 738 14.92 28.92 32.82
C TYR A 738 14.03 28.59 34.01
N ASP A 739 14.35 29.12 35.17
CA ASP A 739 13.40 29.16 36.28
C ASP A 739 12.33 30.24 36.02
N LEU A 740 11.35 30.38 36.91
CA LEU A 740 10.38 31.50 36.86
C LEU A 740 10.67 32.59 37.89
N GLY A 741 11.72 32.44 38.70
CA GLY A 741 12.05 33.40 39.75
C GLY A 741 12.44 34.79 39.22
N ILE A 742 12.46 35.78 40.11
CA ILE A 742 12.81 37.17 39.77
C ILE A 742 14.03 37.60 40.62
N PRO A 743 15.20 37.91 40.01
CA PRO A 743 15.51 37.78 38.59
C PRO A 743 15.58 36.31 38.14
N GLN A 744 15.26 36.09 36.86
CA GLN A 744 15.26 34.77 36.25
C GLN A 744 16.69 34.23 36.12
N LYS A 745 16.93 32.97 36.53
CA LYS A 745 18.19 32.26 36.29
C LYS A 745 17.97 31.15 35.28
N SER A 746 19.08 30.70 34.68
CA SER A 746 19.04 29.73 33.59
C SER A 746 20.25 28.83 33.58
N ALA A 747 20.10 27.63 33.02
CA ALA A 747 21.19 26.74 32.66
C ALA A 747 21.01 26.23 31.24
N TRP A 748 22.11 25.82 30.60
CA TRP A 748 22.10 25.35 29.22
C TRP A 748 22.80 24.00 29.10
N HIS A 749 22.40 23.23 28.09
CA HIS A 749 22.98 21.93 27.73
C HIS A 749 23.10 21.82 26.22
N LEU A 750 24.24 21.32 25.74
CA LEU A 750 24.46 21.03 24.32
C LEU A 750 24.10 19.57 24.05
N LEU A 751 23.16 19.36 23.12
CA LEU A 751 22.71 18.06 22.68
C LEU A 751 23.10 17.82 21.22
N ASP A 752 23.92 16.80 20.98
CA ASP A 752 24.28 16.34 19.65
C ASP A 752 23.25 15.31 19.16
N ILE A 753 22.48 15.68 18.14
CA ILE A 753 21.53 14.79 17.47
C ILE A 753 22.19 14.29 16.20
N LYS A 754 22.38 12.97 16.12
CA LYS A 754 22.84 12.29 14.91
C LYS A 754 21.64 11.72 14.18
N ILE A 755 21.48 12.10 12.93
CA ILE A 755 20.42 11.56 12.08
C ILE A 755 20.90 10.23 11.51
N LEU A 756 20.09 9.19 11.71
CA LEU A 756 20.32 7.86 11.17
C LEU A 756 19.58 7.72 9.85
N ASP A 757 20.26 7.09 8.92
CA ASP A 757 19.82 6.78 7.57
C ASP A 757 18.61 5.84 7.57
N ALA A 758 17.65 6.12 6.69
CA ALA A 758 16.56 5.25 6.31
C ALA A 758 16.58 5.07 4.79
N ASN A 759 16.14 3.89 4.32
CA ASN A 759 16.14 3.57 2.89
C ASN A 759 14.98 4.28 2.17
N ASP A 760 15.15 5.57 1.84
CA ASP A 760 14.11 6.43 1.24
C ASP A 760 14.49 7.00 -0.13
N ASN A 761 15.74 6.86 -0.55
CA ASN A 761 16.17 7.09 -1.93
C ASN A 761 16.24 5.77 -2.69
N ARG A 762 15.95 5.82 -3.99
CA ARG A 762 16.10 4.65 -4.88
C ARG A 762 17.35 4.84 -5.74
N PRO A 763 17.98 3.75 -6.24
CA PRO A 763 19.12 3.88 -7.13
C PRO A 763 18.74 4.67 -8.39
N GLU A 764 19.55 5.64 -8.79
CA GLU A 764 19.32 6.51 -9.94
C GLU A 764 20.38 6.26 -11.02
N PHE A 765 19.97 5.87 -12.22
CA PHE A 765 20.87 5.70 -13.37
C PHE A 765 21.33 7.06 -13.90
N LEU A 766 22.57 7.13 -14.42
CA LEU A 766 23.11 8.37 -15.00
C LEU A 766 22.39 8.82 -16.28
N GLN A 767 21.68 7.92 -16.95
CA GLN A 767 20.96 8.17 -18.20
C GLN A 767 19.60 7.46 -18.20
N ASP A 768 18.60 8.07 -18.85
CA ASP A 768 17.26 7.49 -19.02
C ASP A 768 17.24 6.26 -19.95
N SER A 769 18.23 6.14 -20.83
CA SER A 769 18.43 4.99 -21.72
C SER A 769 19.86 4.93 -22.22
N TYR A 770 20.39 3.72 -22.44
CA TYR A 770 21.73 3.50 -22.95
C TYR A 770 21.68 2.90 -24.37
N PHE A 771 22.69 3.20 -25.18
CA PHE A 771 22.83 2.66 -26.54
C PHE A 771 24.27 2.24 -26.80
N VAL A 772 24.44 1.06 -27.41
CA VAL A 772 25.76 0.54 -27.81
C VAL A 772 25.66 -0.24 -29.12
N GLU A 773 26.67 -0.08 -29.96
CA GLU A 773 26.86 -0.84 -31.20
C GLU A 773 27.94 -1.91 -30.97
N VAL A 774 27.63 -3.16 -31.33
CA VAL A 774 28.48 -4.32 -31.05
C VAL A 774 28.56 -5.19 -32.30
N SER A 775 29.77 -5.49 -32.77
CA SER A 775 29.96 -6.45 -33.87
C SER A 775 29.40 -7.84 -33.53
N GLU A 776 28.72 -8.51 -34.45
CA GLU A 776 28.16 -9.85 -34.18
C GLU A 776 29.23 -10.93 -33.92
N ASN A 777 30.43 -10.77 -34.48
CA ASN A 777 31.56 -11.68 -34.22
C ASN A 777 32.31 -11.39 -32.91
N LYS A 778 31.73 -10.59 -32.01
CA LYS A 778 32.35 -10.23 -30.74
C LYS A 778 32.62 -11.49 -29.89
N GLU A 779 33.83 -11.58 -29.33
CA GLU A 779 34.25 -12.73 -28.52
C GLU A 779 33.40 -12.90 -27.25
N LEU A 780 33.20 -14.17 -26.85
CA LEU A 780 32.54 -14.50 -25.59
C LEU A 780 33.30 -13.94 -24.38
N ASN A 781 32.55 -13.55 -23.36
CA ASN A 781 32.97 -12.85 -22.14
C ASN A 781 33.58 -11.45 -22.34
N SER A 782 33.52 -10.90 -23.55
CA SER A 782 33.96 -9.53 -23.77
C SER A 782 32.94 -8.51 -23.25
N GLU A 783 33.46 -7.37 -22.81
CA GLU A 783 32.70 -6.24 -22.27
C GLU A 783 32.16 -5.38 -23.42
N ILE A 784 30.90 -4.95 -23.31
CA ILE A 784 30.27 -4.07 -24.32
C ILE A 784 29.97 -2.67 -23.78
N ILE A 785 29.46 -2.55 -22.55
CA ILE A 785 29.17 -1.27 -21.90
C ILE A 785 29.11 -1.46 -20.39
N GLN A 786 29.46 -0.42 -19.63
CA GLN A 786 29.24 -0.35 -18.18
C GLN A 786 28.08 0.59 -17.89
N ILE A 787 27.11 0.11 -17.11
CA ILE A 787 25.96 0.88 -16.66
C ILE A 787 26.16 1.22 -15.19
N GLU A 788 25.87 2.47 -14.84
CA GLU A 788 26.10 3.01 -13.51
C GLU A 788 24.82 3.66 -12.99
N ALA A 789 24.46 3.28 -11.76
CA ALA A 789 23.45 3.88 -10.94
C ALA A 789 24.06 4.22 -9.57
N THR A 790 23.62 5.33 -9.00
CA THR A 790 24.04 5.79 -7.68
C THR A 790 22.83 5.92 -6.78
N ASP A 791 23.00 5.55 -5.52
CA ASP A 791 22.01 5.77 -4.48
C ASP A 791 22.57 6.77 -3.46
N LYS A 792 21.72 7.63 -2.91
CA LYS A 792 22.10 8.72 -2.00
C LYS A 792 22.18 8.26 -0.55
N ASP A 793 21.55 7.14 -0.24
CA ASP A 793 21.50 6.58 1.11
C ASP A 793 22.88 6.07 1.56
N LEU A 794 23.05 5.90 2.87
CA LEU A 794 24.33 5.54 3.47
C LEU A 794 24.49 4.03 3.70
N GLY A 795 25.65 3.50 3.32
CA GLY A 795 26.00 2.11 3.63
C GLY A 795 25.18 1.11 2.79
N PRO A 796 24.60 0.04 3.38
CA PRO A 796 23.85 -0.97 2.62
C PRO A 796 22.61 -0.43 1.91
N ASN A 797 21.96 0.58 2.48
CA ASN A 797 20.83 1.29 1.85
C ASN A 797 21.29 1.98 0.55
N GLY A 798 22.53 2.49 0.51
CA GLY A 798 23.13 3.04 -0.70
C GLY A 798 23.87 2.04 -1.59
N GLU A 799 23.95 0.76 -1.22
CA GLU A 799 24.74 -0.23 -1.95
C GLU A 799 23.91 -0.80 -3.11
N VAL A 800 24.30 -0.46 -4.34
CA VAL A 800 23.56 -0.86 -5.55
C VAL A 800 24.07 -2.19 -6.10
N LYS A 801 23.15 -3.10 -6.41
CA LYS A 801 23.39 -4.28 -7.24
C LYS A 801 22.58 -4.25 -8.52
N TYR A 802 23.20 -4.73 -9.58
CA TYR A 802 22.62 -4.79 -10.91
C TYR A 802 22.08 -6.18 -11.24
N SER A 803 20.98 -6.23 -11.96
CA SER A 803 20.46 -7.47 -12.52
C SER A 803 19.82 -7.24 -13.89
N LEU A 804 19.80 -8.29 -14.71
CA LEU A 804 19.13 -8.27 -16.00
C LEU A 804 17.71 -8.82 -15.85
N LEU A 805 16.69 -7.99 -16.11
CA LEU A 805 15.29 -8.41 -16.08
C LEU A 805 14.84 -9.07 -17.39
N THR A 806 15.52 -8.75 -18.49
CA THR A 806 15.29 -9.44 -19.77
C THR A 806 15.88 -10.84 -19.70
N ASP A 807 15.06 -11.86 -19.90
CA ASP A 807 15.51 -13.26 -20.02
C ASP A 807 16.26 -13.45 -21.34
N THR A 808 17.57 -13.71 -21.28
CA THR A 808 18.43 -13.91 -22.45
C THR A 808 19.66 -14.72 -22.09
N ASP A 809 20.04 -15.63 -22.98
CA ASP A 809 21.28 -16.42 -22.88
C ASP A 809 22.47 -15.74 -23.59
N MET A 810 22.27 -14.52 -24.11
CA MET A 810 23.23 -13.82 -24.98
C MET A 810 24.08 -12.81 -24.22
N PHE A 811 23.50 -12.19 -23.19
CA PHE A 811 24.13 -11.14 -22.40
C PHE A 811 24.00 -11.44 -20.91
N ALA A 812 25.04 -11.08 -20.15
CA ALA A 812 25.03 -11.12 -18.70
C ALA A 812 25.51 -9.77 -18.16
N ILE A 813 25.07 -9.40 -16.96
CA ILE A 813 25.55 -8.20 -16.25
C ILE A 813 26.27 -8.62 -14.97
N ASP A 814 27.44 -8.04 -14.73
CA ASP A 814 28.10 -8.17 -13.45
C ASP A 814 27.31 -7.40 -12.38
N SER A 815 26.91 -8.12 -11.33
CA SER A 815 26.01 -7.57 -10.31
C SER A 815 26.59 -6.43 -9.49
N THR A 816 27.91 -6.21 -9.53
CA THR A 816 28.61 -5.22 -8.70
C THR A 816 29.17 -4.06 -9.50
N THR A 817 29.72 -4.33 -10.68
CA THR A 817 30.35 -3.30 -11.53
C THR A 817 29.38 -2.70 -12.54
N GLY A 818 28.27 -3.37 -12.83
CA GLY A 818 27.30 -2.96 -13.85
C GLY A 818 27.80 -3.16 -15.28
N VAL A 819 28.91 -3.89 -15.47
CA VAL A 819 29.45 -4.22 -16.79
C VAL A 819 28.62 -5.30 -17.46
N VAL A 820 28.18 -5.03 -18.69
CA VAL A 820 27.45 -5.99 -19.53
C VAL A 820 28.43 -6.74 -20.42
N HIS A 821 28.39 -8.07 -20.36
CA HIS A 821 29.23 -8.99 -21.11
C HIS A 821 28.43 -9.81 -22.11
N VAL A 822 29.06 -10.20 -23.21
CA VAL A 822 28.52 -11.17 -24.17
C VAL A 822 28.77 -12.59 -23.65
N VAL A 823 27.74 -13.40 -23.48
CA VAL A 823 27.86 -14.80 -23.00
C VAL A 823 27.33 -15.83 -24.00
N GLY A 824 26.58 -15.39 -25.02
CA GLY A 824 26.12 -16.21 -26.15
C GLY A 824 26.62 -15.65 -27.48
N ALA A 825 26.61 -16.48 -28.52
CA ALA A 825 27.07 -16.10 -29.86
C ALA A 825 26.06 -15.18 -30.54
N LEU A 826 26.45 -13.94 -30.84
CA LEU A 826 25.59 -12.94 -31.47
C LEU A 826 25.47 -13.22 -32.98
N ASP A 827 24.28 -13.04 -33.52
CA ASP A 827 23.95 -13.26 -34.94
C ASP A 827 22.92 -12.20 -35.35
N ARG A 828 23.35 -11.28 -36.22
CA ARG A 828 22.56 -10.13 -36.64
C ARG A 828 21.45 -10.54 -37.60
N GLU A 829 21.69 -11.53 -38.45
CA GLU A 829 20.72 -12.06 -39.43
C GLU A 829 19.52 -12.70 -38.72
N ILE A 830 19.72 -13.24 -37.51
CA ILE A 830 18.64 -13.68 -36.63
C ILE A 830 18.03 -12.48 -35.89
N GLN A 831 18.84 -11.68 -35.20
CA GLN A 831 18.34 -10.57 -34.38
C GLN A 831 19.32 -9.38 -34.33
N HIS A 832 19.11 -8.41 -35.24
CA HIS A 832 19.95 -7.22 -35.34
C HIS A 832 19.87 -6.23 -34.16
N VAL A 833 18.84 -6.28 -33.30
CA VAL A 833 18.70 -5.39 -32.12
C VAL A 833 18.18 -6.16 -30.90
N HIS A 834 18.85 -5.94 -29.76
CA HIS A 834 18.42 -6.43 -28.46
C HIS A 834 18.06 -5.27 -27.53
N PHE A 835 16.93 -5.43 -26.83
CA PHE A 835 16.45 -4.49 -25.81
C PHE A 835 16.57 -5.14 -24.44
N LEU A 836 17.58 -4.71 -23.69
CA LEU A 836 17.93 -5.25 -22.38
C LEU A 836 17.39 -4.33 -21.29
N LYS A 837 16.43 -4.81 -20.51
CA LYS A 837 15.91 -4.11 -19.34
C LYS A 837 16.78 -4.47 -18.15
N ILE A 838 17.44 -3.48 -17.58
CA ILE A 838 18.39 -3.63 -16.49
C ILE A 838 17.80 -2.99 -15.24
N GLU A 839 17.95 -3.66 -14.11
CA GLU A 839 17.53 -3.20 -12.80
C GLU A 839 18.76 -2.84 -11.96
N ALA A 840 18.68 -1.70 -11.27
CA ALA A 840 19.57 -1.33 -10.18
C ALA A 840 18.75 -1.36 -8.89
N ARG A 841 19.25 -2.05 -7.88
CA ARG A 841 18.53 -2.35 -6.64
C ARG A 841 19.45 -2.18 -5.44
N ASP A 842 18.99 -1.43 -4.44
CA ASP A 842 19.72 -1.22 -3.19
C ASP A 842 19.84 -2.52 -2.36
N GLN A 843 20.61 -2.53 -1.27
CA GLN A 843 20.82 -3.72 -0.42
C GLN A 843 20.58 -3.44 1.07
N PRO A 844 19.40 -2.92 1.45
CA PRO A 844 19.14 -2.53 2.83
C PRO A 844 19.09 -3.75 3.75
N ASN A 845 19.42 -3.54 5.02
CA ASN A 845 19.30 -4.58 6.06
C ASN A 845 17.85 -4.78 6.53
N GLU A 846 16.99 -3.78 6.36
CA GLU A 846 15.58 -3.75 6.74
C GLU A 846 14.74 -3.43 5.49
N GLU A 847 13.59 -4.08 5.30
CA GLU A 847 12.67 -3.79 4.18
C GLU A 847 12.03 -2.38 4.33
N PRO A 848 11.66 -1.70 3.22
CA PRO A 848 11.61 -2.17 1.84
C PRO A 848 12.88 -1.92 1.03
N GLN A 849 13.18 -2.85 0.13
CA GLN A 849 14.17 -2.68 -0.93
C GLN A 849 13.64 -1.79 -2.08
N LEU A 850 14.39 -0.78 -2.49
CA LEU A 850 14.04 0.11 -3.60
C LEU A 850 14.86 -0.24 -4.86
N PHE A 851 14.27 0.06 -6.00
CA PHE A 851 14.88 -0.27 -7.29
C PHE A 851 14.46 0.71 -8.38
N SER A 852 15.29 0.78 -9.42
CA SER A 852 15.02 1.48 -10.67
C SER A 852 15.34 0.58 -11.85
N THR A 853 14.81 0.91 -13.02
CA THR A 853 15.07 0.15 -14.25
C THR A 853 15.40 1.07 -15.41
N VAL A 854 16.36 0.67 -16.23
CA VAL A 854 16.77 1.38 -17.45
C VAL A 854 16.74 0.45 -18.66
N LEU A 855 16.58 1.03 -19.85
CA LEU A 855 16.63 0.30 -21.11
C LEU A 855 18.00 0.48 -21.80
N LEU A 856 18.67 -0.62 -22.07
CA LEU A 856 19.86 -0.68 -22.92
C LEU A 856 19.46 -1.24 -24.30
N LYS A 857 19.67 -0.44 -25.35
CA LYS A 857 19.54 -0.87 -26.74
C LYS A 857 20.92 -1.29 -27.27
N VAL A 858 21.07 -2.59 -27.54
CA VAL A 858 22.25 -3.14 -28.21
C VAL A 858 21.93 -3.35 -29.68
N SER A 859 22.66 -2.68 -30.56
CA SER A 859 22.54 -2.86 -32.01
C SER A 859 23.73 -3.66 -32.53
N LEU A 860 23.47 -4.69 -33.32
CA LEU A 860 24.53 -5.51 -33.89
C LEU A 860 25.06 -4.92 -35.21
N GLU A 861 26.38 -4.79 -35.32
CA GLU A 861 27.05 -4.43 -36.57
C GLU A 861 27.27 -5.69 -37.42
N ASP A 862 27.08 -5.51 -38.73
CA ASP A 862 27.19 -6.55 -39.77
C ASP A 862 28.64 -6.96 -40.04
N VAL A 863 28.87 -8.26 -40.08
CA VAL A 863 30.10 -8.92 -40.50
C VAL A 863 29.75 -9.82 -41.68
N ASN A 864 30.51 -9.72 -42.77
CA ASN A 864 30.24 -10.51 -43.98
C ASN A 864 30.61 -12.00 -43.80
N ASP A 865 29.75 -12.76 -43.12
CA ASP A 865 29.94 -14.18 -42.82
C ASP A 865 29.01 -15.10 -43.63
N ASN A 866 27.99 -14.56 -44.29
CA ASN A 866 27.14 -15.31 -45.20
C ASN A 866 27.53 -15.10 -46.67
N PRO A 867 27.78 -16.17 -47.44
CA PRO A 867 27.91 -16.05 -48.89
C PRO A 867 26.55 -15.83 -49.58
N PRO A 868 26.51 -15.16 -50.74
CA PRO A 868 25.31 -15.09 -51.58
C PRO A 868 24.79 -16.48 -51.90
N LYS A 869 23.47 -16.71 -51.91
CA LYS A 869 22.84 -18.01 -52.20
C LYS A 869 21.91 -17.92 -53.41
N PHE A 870 22.14 -18.75 -54.43
CA PHE A 870 21.28 -18.83 -55.61
C PHE A 870 19.95 -19.54 -55.32
N ILE A 871 18.87 -19.03 -55.89
CA ILE A 871 17.52 -19.61 -55.78
C ILE A 871 16.87 -19.61 -57.18
N PRO A 872 16.70 -20.77 -57.84
CA PRO A 872 17.18 -22.11 -57.48
C PRO A 872 18.70 -22.30 -57.66
N LEU A 873 19.26 -23.38 -57.09
CA LEU A 873 20.70 -23.72 -57.22
C LEU A 873 21.08 -24.23 -58.62
N ASN A 874 20.10 -24.73 -59.38
CA ASN A 874 20.25 -25.21 -60.75
C ASN A 874 19.15 -24.63 -61.63
N TYR A 875 19.53 -24.13 -62.81
CA TYR A 875 18.61 -23.61 -63.82
C TYR A 875 18.64 -24.51 -65.04
N HIS A 876 17.47 -24.86 -65.57
CA HIS A 876 17.34 -25.59 -66.83
C HIS A 876 16.53 -24.73 -67.80
N VAL A 877 17.11 -24.40 -68.94
CA VAL A 877 16.51 -23.50 -69.93
C VAL A 877 16.54 -24.18 -71.30
N LYS A 878 15.38 -24.25 -71.97
CA LYS A 878 15.28 -24.72 -73.36
C LYS A 878 15.14 -23.52 -74.28
N ILE A 879 16.05 -23.38 -75.24
CA ILE A 879 16.07 -22.27 -76.18
C ILE A 879 16.16 -22.77 -77.62
N ARG A 880 15.52 -22.07 -78.55
CA ARG A 880 15.60 -22.40 -79.98
C ARG A 880 16.91 -21.89 -80.57
N GLU A 881 17.42 -22.55 -81.59
CA GLU A 881 18.67 -22.12 -82.24
C GLU A 881 18.53 -20.82 -83.05
N ASP A 882 17.33 -20.50 -83.52
CA ASP A 882 17.00 -19.32 -84.34
C ASP A 882 16.95 -17.98 -83.56
N LEU A 883 17.28 -17.99 -82.26
CA LEU A 883 17.27 -16.79 -81.43
C LEU A 883 18.40 -15.82 -81.81
N PRO A 884 18.10 -14.51 -81.96
CA PRO A 884 19.11 -13.53 -82.34
C PRO A 884 20.12 -13.25 -81.21
N GLU A 885 21.33 -12.86 -81.59
CA GLU A 885 22.36 -12.37 -80.67
C GLU A 885 21.82 -11.20 -79.82
N GLY A 886 22.14 -11.21 -78.52
CA GLY A 886 21.63 -10.26 -77.53
C GLY A 886 20.37 -10.70 -76.81
N THR A 887 19.74 -11.81 -77.21
CA THR A 887 18.54 -12.35 -76.53
C THR A 887 18.87 -12.82 -75.12
N ILE A 888 18.06 -12.39 -74.13
CA ILE A 888 18.16 -12.85 -72.74
C ILE A 888 17.42 -14.18 -72.60
N ILE A 889 18.09 -15.20 -72.08
CA ILE A 889 17.55 -16.56 -71.98
C ILE A 889 17.03 -16.88 -70.58
N THR A 890 17.61 -16.29 -69.53
CA THR A 890 17.14 -16.44 -68.15
C THR A 890 17.70 -15.33 -67.26
N TRP A 891 17.08 -15.14 -66.10
CA TRP A 891 17.55 -14.26 -65.03
C TRP A 891 17.98 -15.11 -63.84
N LEU A 892 19.17 -14.85 -63.33
CA LEU A 892 19.66 -15.50 -62.12
C LEU A 892 19.25 -14.69 -60.90
N GLU A 893 18.71 -15.38 -59.91
CA GLU A 893 18.38 -14.82 -58.62
C GLU A 893 19.32 -15.42 -57.56
N ALA A 894 19.98 -14.53 -56.82
CA ALA A 894 20.73 -14.87 -55.63
C ALA A 894 20.37 -13.88 -54.51
N TYR A 895 20.38 -14.38 -53.27
CA TYR A 895 20.06 -13.63 -52.06
C TYR A 895 21.21 -13.74 -51.06
N ASP A 896 21.58 -12.62 -50.46
CA ASP A 896 22.62 -12.51 -49.46
C ASP A 896 22.02 -11.86 -48.21
N PRO A 897 21.98 -12.55 -47.06
CA PRO A 897 21.29 -12.09 -45.85
C PRO A 897 22.03 -10.98 -45.09
N ASP A 898 23.29 -10.69 -45.43
CA ASP A 898 24.06 -9.61 -44.82
C ASP A 898 23.48 -8.24 -45.25
N VAL A 899 24.07 -7.11 -44.83
CA VAL A 899 23.58 -5.76 -45.18
C VAL A 899 24.64 -4.87 -45.81
N GLY A 900 24.20 -3.84 -46.54
CA GLY A 900 25.09 -2.80 -47.05
C GLY A 900 25.92 -3.28 -48.25
N GLN A 901 27.24 -3.28 -48.13
CA GLN A 901 28.12 -3.78 -49.19
C GLN A 901 28.24 -5.31 -49.16
N SER A 902 28.08 -5.92 -47.98
CA SER A 902 28.11 -7.37 -47.76
C SER A 902 26.98 -8.08 -48.51
N SER A 903 25.80 -7.46 -48.62
CA SER A 903 24.68 -8.01 -49.41
C SER A 903 24.74 -7.74 -50.93
N GLN A 904 25.71 -6.94 -51.42
CA GLN A 904 25.70 -6.50 -52.82
C GLN A 904 26.32 -7.52 -53.77
N ILE A 905 25.45 -8.28 -54.43
CA ILE A 905 25.83 -9.38 -55.31
C ILE A 905 26.35 -8.87 -56.68
N ARG A 906 27.38 -9.54 -57.18
CA ARG A 906 27.90 -9.43 -58.55
C ARG A 906 27.99 -10.79 -59.21
N TYR A 907 27.38 -10.92 -60.38
CA TYR A 907 27.39 -12.15 -61.17
C TYR A 907 28.58 -12.20 -62.14
N SER A 908 29.09 -13.40 -62.40
CA SER A 908 30.13 -13.67 -63.39
C SER A 908 30.07 -15.11 -63.87
N LEU A 909 30.32 -15.37 -65.15
CA LEU A 909 30.44 -16.72 -65.69
C LEU A 909 31.86 -17.24 -65.46
N LEU A 910 31.97 -18.38 -64.79
CA LEU A 910 33.22 -19.14 -64.69
C LEU A 910 33.41 -20.05 -65.92
N ASP A 911 32.31 -20.60 -66.43
CA ASP A 911 32.25 -21.30 -67.71
C ASP A 911 31.20 -20.63 -68.61
N SER A 912 31.65 -20.07 -69.73
CA SER A 912 30.84 -19.30 -70.68
C SER A 912 30.37 -20.11 -71.88
N GLY A 913 30.58 -21.43 -71.87
CA GLY A 913 30.20 -22.29 -72.99
C GLY A 913 30.92 -21.88 -74.28
N ASP A 914 32.25 -21.79 -74.22
CA ASP A 914 33.13 -21.33 -75.30
C ASP A 914 32.90 -19.87 -75.76
N GLY A 915 32.37 -19.03 -74.86
CA GLY A 915 32.06 -17.62 -75.14
C GLY A 915 30.75 -17.42 -75.90
N THR A 916 29.87 -18.41 -75.89
CA THR A 916 28.52 -18.35 -76.51
C THR A 916 27.54 -17.53 -75.67
N PHE A 917 27.76 -17.47 -74.35
CA PHE A 917 26.90 -16.76 -73.40
C PHE A 917 27.67 -15.72 -72.58
N ASP A 918 26.97 -14.65 -72.21
CA ASP A 918 27.45 -13.61 -71.29
C ASP A 918 26.42 -13.39 -70.16
N VAL A 919 26.86 -12.91 -68.99
CA VAL A 919 25.98 -12.60 -67.85
C VAL A 919 26.12 -11.14 -67.44
N ASP A 920 24.99 -10.46 -67.25
CA ASP A 920 24.99 -9.12 -66.70
C ASP A 920 25.42 -9.13 -65.22
N LYS A 921 26.43 -8.31 -64.92
CA LYS A 921 27.09 -8.30 -63.61
C LYS A 921 26.18 -7.86 -62.47
N LEU A 922 25.14 -7.08 -62.73
CA LEU A 922 24.25 -6.54 -61.70
C LEU A 922 22.89 -7.24 -61.71
N SER A 923 22.36 -7.51 -62.90
CA SER A 923 21.00 -7.99 -63.05
C SER A 923 20.89 -9.51 -63.13
N GLY A 924 22.00 -10.22 -63.36
CA GLY A 924 21.99 -11.69 -63.47
C GLY A 924 21.38 -12.22 -64.77
N ALA A 925 21.08 -11.35 -65.74
CA ALA A 925 20.57 -11.77 -67.05
C ALA A 925 21.64 -12.51 -67.85
N ILE A 926 21.38 -13.74 -68.25
CA ILE A 926 22.22 -14.48 -69.21
C ILE A 926 21.73 -14.18 -70.63
N ARG A 927 22.64 -13.80 -71.52
CA ARG A 927 22.36 -13.46 -72.92
C ARG A 927 23.20 -14.25 -73.90
N ILE A 928 22.65 -14.44 -75.09
CA ILE A 928 23.34 -15.06 -76.23
C ILE A 928 24.28 -14.03 -76.86
N VAL A 929 25.54 -14.36 -77.06
CA VAL A 929 26.53 -13.49 -77.72
C VAL A 929 27.10 -14.09 -79.01
N GLN A 930 26.83 -15.37 -79.29
CA GLN A 930 27.15 -16.02 -80.56
C GLN A 930 25.95 -16.86 -81.01
N ARG A 931 25.79 -17.03 -82.32
CA ARG A 931 24.70 -17.85 -82.90
C ARG A 931 24.75 -19.30 -82.41
N LEU A 932 23.59 -19.86 -82.15
CA LEU A 932 23.40 -21.25 -81.77
C LEU A 932 23.22 -22.10 -83.03
N ASP A 933 23.67 -23.35 -82.95
CA ASP A 933 23.65 -24.32 -84.05
C ASP A 933 23.42 -25.69 -83.40
N PHE A 934 22.21 -26.23 -83.60
CA PHE A 934 21.76 -27.46 -82.98
C PHE A 934 22.59 -28.67 -83.43
N GLU A 935 22.94 -28.75 -84.72
CA GLU A 935 23.77 -29.82 -85.28
C GLU A 935 25.16 -29.86 -84.66
N ARG A 936 25.68 -28.69 -84.26
CA ARG A 936 27.00 -28.56 -83.65
C ARG A 936 27.01 -28.87 -82.15
N ARG A 937 26.07 -28.32 -81.38
CA ARG A 937 26.03 -28.52 -79.92
C ARG A 937 24.65 -28.31 -79.33
N GLN A 938 24.10 -29.39 -78.78
CA GLN A 938 22.74 -29.42 -78.26
C GLN A 938 22.61 -29.00 -76.80
N VAL A 939 23.69 -29.07 -76.00
CA VAL A 939 23.67 -28.75 -74.56
C VAL A 939 24.90 -27.94 -74.16
N TYR A 940 24.66 -26.86 -73.41
CA TYR A 940 25.66 -26.03 -72.76
C TYR A 940 25.49 -26.07 -71.24
N ASN A 941 26.57 -26.39 -70.53
CA ASN A 941 26.60 -26.37 -69.07
C ASN A 941 27.39 -25.13 -68.65
N LEU A 942 26.71 -24.13 -68.13
CA LEU A 942 27.33 -22.90 -67.64
C LEU A 942 27.49 -22.99 -66.12
N THR A 943 28.63 -22.54 -65.63
CA THR A 943 28.86 -22.38 -64.19
C THR A 943 28.91 -20.89 -63.89
N VAL A 944 27.95 -20.41 -63.11
CA VAL A 944 27.83 -19.00 -62.76
C VAL A 944 28.24 -18.80 -61.31
N ARG A 945 28.95 -17.71 -61.03
CA ARG A 945 29.38 -17.30 -59.68
C ARG A 945 28.70 -16.00 -59.27
N ALA A 946 28.08 -16.01 -58.10
CA ALA A 946 27.63 -14.82 -57.39
C ALA A 946 28.66 -14.48 -56.31
N LYS A 947 29.13 -13.24 -56.29
CA LYS A 947 30.12 -12.76 -55.32
C LYS A 947 29.64 -11.46 -54.69
N ASP A 948 29.70 -11.36 -53.38
CA ASP A 948 29.36 -10.13 -52.66
C ASP A 948 30.45 -9.05 -52.82
N LYS A 949 30.27 -7.90 -52.14
CA LYS A 949 31.28 -6.84 -52.02
C LYS A 949 31.78 -6.68 -50.58
N GLY A 950 31.68 -7.72 -49.74
CA GLY A 950 32.24 -7.73 -48.39
C GLY A 950 33.73 -7.39 -48.37
N LYS A 951 34.16 -6.71 -47.30
CA LYS A 951 35.58 -6.40 -47.01
C LYS A 951 35.87 -6.79 -45.56
N PRO A 952 37.07 -7.35 -45.24
CA PRO A 952 38.23 -7.55 -46.10
C PRO A 952 38.12 -8.76 -47.03
N ILE A 953 37.24 -9.71 -46.70
CA ILE A 953 36.99 -10.92 -47.47
C ILE A 953 35.61 -10.78 -48.11
N SER A 954 35.53 -11.10 -49.40
CA SER A 954 34.26 -11.20 -50.12
C SER A 954 33.94 -12.67 -50.33
N LEU A 955 32.74 -13.10 -49.98
CA LEU A 955 32.28 -14.47 -50.12
C LEU A 955 31.57 -14.68 -51.46
N SER A 956 31.43 -15.94 -51.86
CA SER A 956 30.80 -16.28 -53.15
C SER A 956 30.27 -17.69 -53.18
N SER A 957 29.22 -17.90 -53.98
CA SER A 957 28.68 -19.22 -54.32
C SER A 957 28.62 -19.42 -55.84
N THR A 958 28.33 -20.65 -56.24
CA THR A 958 28.18 -21.04 -57.65
C THR A 958 26.88 -21.77 -57.90
N CYS A 959 26.27 -21.55 -59.06
CA CYS A 959 25.12 -22.30 -59.56
C CYS A 959 25.40 -22.89 -60.94
N TYR A 960 24.65 -23.92 -61.31
CA TYR A 960 24.74 -24.58 -62.62
C TYR A 960 23.56 -24.18 -63.48
N VAL A 961 23.82 -23.81 -64.73
CA VAL A 961 22.78 -23.49 -65.73
C VAL A 961 22.96 -24.41 -66.91
N GLU A 962 22.01 -25.30 -67.12
CA GLU A 962 21.93 -26.16 -68.28
C GLU A 962 21.06 -25.50 -69.34
N VAL A 963 21.64 -25.26 -70.51
CA VAL A 963 20.96 -24.69 -71.67
C VAL A 963 20.84 -25.77 -72.73
N GLU A 964 19.63 -26.20 -73.02
CA GLU A 964 19.29 -27.17 -74.05
C GLU A 964 18.82 -26.42 -75.31
N VAL A 965 19.53 -26.60 -76.41
CA VAL A 965 19.18 -26.04 -77.71
C VAL A 965 18.16 -26.95 -78.37
N VAL A 966 17.06 -26.37 -78.84
CA VAL A 966 15.98 -27.07 -79.54
C VAL A 966 16.06 -26.74 -81.03
N ASP A 967 16.11 -27.80 -81.83
CA ASP A 967 16.07 -27.80 -83.29
C ASP A 967 14.82 -27.08 -83.83
N VAL A 968 14.99 -26.27 -84.87
CA VAL A 968 13.91 -25.62 -85.60
C VAL A 968 13.90 -26.08 -87.05
N ASN A 969 12.80 -26.72 -87.47
CA ASN A 969 12.61 -27.17 -88.85
C ASN A 969 12.63 -25.99 -89.84
N GLU A 970 13.56 -26.04 -90.79
CA GLU A 970 13.81 -25.00 -91.78
C GLU A 970 13.08 -25.21 -93.13
N ASN A 971 12.05 -26.08 -93.21
CA ASN A 971 11.32 -26.47 -94.44
C ASN A 971 11.28 -25.37 -95.52
N LEU A 972 12.11 -25.56 -96.55
CA LEU A 972 12.39 -24.54 -97.55
C LEU A 972 11.40 -24.61 -98.72
N HIS A 973 10.69 -25.74 -98.92
CA HIS A 973 9.86 -26.00 -100.10
C HIS A 973 8.55 -26.77 -99.78
N PRO A 974 7.35 -26.22 -100.10
CA PRO A 974 6.07 -26.91 -99.87
C PRO A 974 5.69 -27.92 -100.98
N PRO A 975 4.92 -28.99 -100.66
CA PRO A 975 4.50 -30.02 -101.62
C PRO A 975 3.48 -29.50 -102.64
N ARG A 976 3.51 -30.03 -103.87
CA ARG A 976 2.62 -29.62 -104.98
C ARG A 976 2.03 -30.78 -105.78
N PHE A 977 0.78 -30.65 -106.23
CA PHE A 977 0.17 -31.56 -107.22
C PHE A 977 0.64 -31.27 -108.64
N SER A 978 0.69 -32.32 -109.47
CA SER A 978 1.01 -32.22 -110.91
C SER A 978 -0.08 -31.55 -111.76
N SER A 979 -1.35 -31.64 -111.33
CA SER A 979 -2.50 -30.99 -111.95
C SER A 979 -3.42 -30.39 -110.88
N PHE A 980 -4.14 -29.32 -111.24
CA PHE A 980 -5.13 -28.69 -110.35
C PHE A 980 -6.50 -29.40 -110.39
N VAL A 981 -6.84 -30.03 -111.52
CA VAL A 981 -8.11 -30.75 -111.72
C VAL A 981 -7.86 -32.00 -112.55
N ASP A 982 -8.38 -33.12 -112.10
CA ASP A 982 -8.36 -34.40 -112.80
C ASP A 982 -9.78 -34.92 -113.05
N LYS A 983 -10.00 -35.62 -114.18
CA LYS A 983 -11.31 -36.13 -114.60
C LYS A 983 -11.25 -37.63 -114.87
N GLY A 984 -12.10 -38.39 -114.18
CA GLY A 984 -12.27 -39.83 -114.39
C GLY A 984 -13.69 -40.19 -114.84
N PHE A 985 -13.80 -41.29 -115.57
CA PHE A 985 -15.08 -41.84 -116.02
C PHE A 985 -15.24 -43.25 -115.47
N VAL A 986 -16.36 -43.51 -114.81
CA VAL A 986 -16.70 -44.86 -114.30
C VAL A 986 -18.11 -45.23 -114.72
N LYS A 987 -18.30 -46.48 -115.15
CA LYS A 987 -19.62 -47.01 -115.49
C LYS A 987 -20.33 -47.46 -114.22
N GLU A 988 -21.66 -47.32 -114.21
CA GLU A 988 -22.50 -47.63 -113.05
C GLU A 988 -22.52 -49.13 -112.65
N ASP A 989 -22.18 -50.03 -113.58
CA ASP A 989 -22.20 -51.49 -113.43
C ASP A 989 -20.86 -52.12 -113.02
N VAL A 990 -19.88 -51.29 -112.68
CA VAL A 990 -18.50 -51.71 -112.39
C VAL A 990 -18.38 -52.29 -110.96
N PRO A 991 -17.70 -53.44 -110.77
CA PRO A 991 -17.53 -54.04 -109.45
C PRO A 991 -16.66 -53.17 -108.52
N ILE A 992 -16.95 -53.24 -107.21
CA ILE A 992 -16.17 -52.62 -106.14
C ILE A 992 -14.69 -53.03 -106.26
N GLY A 993 -13.78 -52.08 -106.12
CA GLY A 993 -12.33 -52.28 -106.28
C GLY A 993 -11.81 -52.03 -107.69
N SER A 994 -12.62 -51.52 -108.61
CA SER A 994 -12.15 -51.10 -109.94
C SER A 994 -11.50 -49.71 -109.89
N SER A 995 -10.36 -49.57 -110.57
CA SER A 995 -9.59 -48.33 -110.64
C SER A 995 -10.30 -47.27 -111.50
N VAL A 996 -10.37 -46.04 -110.99
CA VAL A 996 -11.04 -44.89 -111.59
C VAL A 996 -10.04 -43.95 -112.25
N MET A 997 -8.97 -43.57 -111.54
CA MET A 997 -7.88 -42.73 -112.05
C MET A 997 -6.65 -42.76 -111.13
N THR A 998 -5.55 -42.18 -111.61
CA THR A 998 -4.30 -42.02 -110.86
C THR A 998 -3.92 -40.54 -110.76
N VAL A 999 -3.49 -40.06 -109.59
CA VAL A 999 -2.97 -38.70 -109.38
C VAL A 999 -1.59 -38.71 -108.71
N THR A 1000 -0.81 -37.65 -108.90
CA THR A 1000 0.60 -37.57 -108.46
C THR A 1000 0.95 -36.18 -107.92
N ALA A 1001 1.70 -36.12 -106.82
CA ALA A 1001 2.24 -34.93 -106.18
C ALA A 1001 3.71 -35.12 -105.81
N TYR A 1002 4.43 -34.00 -105.67
CA TYR A 1002 5.89 -33.95 -105.54
C TYR A 1002 6.34 -32.90 -104.50
N ASP A 1003 7.39 -33.22 -103.75
CA ASP A 1003 8.04 -32.38 -102.73
C ASP A 1003 9.58 -32.39 -102.96
N GLU A 1004 10.25 -31.26 -102.76
CA GLU A 1004 11.70 -31.08 -103.01
C GLU A 1004 12.56 -31.27 -101.75
N ASP A 1005 11.96 -31.36 -100.56
CA ASP A 1005 12.68 -31.52 -99.31
C ASP A 1005 13.15 -32.98 -99.09
N ALA A 1006 14.29 -33.15 -98.40
CA ALA A 1006 14.90 -34.45 -98.15
C ALA A 1006 14.57 -34.96 -96.73
N GLY A 1007 14.49 -36.28 -96.55
CA GLY A 1007 14.26 -36.87 -95.23
C GLY A 1007 12.78 -36.90 -94.84
N ARG A 1008 12.47 -36.71 -93.54
CA ARG A 1008 11.08 -36.74 -93.04
C ARG A 1008 10.25 -35.54 -93.52
N ASP A 1009 10.91 -34.44 -93.86
CA ASP A 1009 10.24 -33.20 -94.26
C ASP A 1009 9.68 -33.25 -95.69
N GLY A 1010 10.15 -34.20 -96.52
CA GLY A 1010 9.63 -34.48 -97.87
C GLY A 1010 8.63 -35.66 -97.97
N GLU A 1011 8.14 -36.19 -96.84
CA GLU A 1011 7.15 -37.31 -96.84
C GLU A 1011 5.74 -36.80 -97.21
N ILE A 1012 5.13 -37.33 -98.28
CA ILE A 1012 3.81 -36.88 -98.78
C ILE A 1012 2.71 -37.90 -98.42
N ARG A 1013 1.54 -37.42 -97.96
CA ARG A 1013 0.34 -38.24 -97.71
C ARG A 1013 -0.91 -37.66 -98.40
N TYR A 1014 -1.84 -38.52 -98.82
CA TYR A 1014 -3.07 -38.11 -99.51
C TYR A 1014 -4.34 -38.39 -98.70
N SER A 1015 -5.38 -37.58 -98.92
CA SER A 1015 -6.70 -37.77 -98.30
C SER A 1015 -7.85 -37.21 -99.16
N ILE A 1016 -9.07 -37.72 -98.98
CA ILE A 1016 -10.30 -37.16 -99.56
C ILE A 1016 -11.01 -36.34 -98.48
N ARG A 1017 -11.33 -35.07 -98.76
CA ARG A 1017 -11.91 -34.17 -97.75
C ARG A 1017 -13.40 -33.90 -97.93
N ASP A 1018 -13.84 -33.61 -99.14
CA ASP A 1018 -15.21 -33.16 -99.42
C ASP A 1018 -15.71 -33.59 -100.81
N GLY A 1019 -17.03 -33.56 -101.03
CA GLY A 1019 -17.65 -33.88 -102.30
C GLY A 1019 -18.82 -34.87 -102.25
N SER A 1020 -19.58 -34.95 -103.34
CA SER A 1020 -20.74 -35.85 -103.48
C SER A 1020 -20.39 -37.35 -103.44
N GLY A 1021 -19.10 -37.70 -103.57
CA GLY A 1021 -18.58 -39.07 -103.62
C GLY A 1021 -17.89 -39.58 -102.35
N VAL A 1022 -17.94 -38.87 -101.22
CA VAL A 1022 -17.31 -39.30 -99.96
C VAL A 1022 -17.98 -40.60 -99.46
N GLY A 1023 -17.19 -41.68 -99.34
CA GLY A 1023 -17.68 -43.03 -99.00
C GLY A 1023 -18.06 -43.90 -100.21
N ILE A 1024 -18.14 -43.33 -101.40
CA ILE A 1024 -18.34 -44.05 -102.67
C ILE A 1024 -17.00 -44.44 -103.29
N PHE A 1025 -15.97 -43.61 -103.12
CA PHE A 1025 -14.60 -43.87 -103.59
C PHE A 1025 -13.65 -44.05 -102.41
N ARG A 1026 -12.60 -44.86 -102.60
CA ARG A 1026 -11.49 -45.02 -101.66
C ARG A 1026 -10.15 -44.76 -102.35
N ILE A 1027 -9.17 -44.36 -101.54
CA ILE A 1027 -7.76 -44.30 -101.92
C ILE A 1027 -7.08 -45.60 -101.51
N ASP A 1028 -6.23 -46.16 -102.37
CA ASP A 1028 -5.33 -47.26 -102.02
C ASP A 1028 -3.88 -46.78 -102.11
N GLU A 1029 -3.11 -46.93 -101.02
CA GLU A 1029 -1.75 -46.36 -100.86
C GLU A 1029 -0.63 -47.35 -101.24
N GLU A 1030 -0.88 -48.31 -102.13
CA GLU A 1030 0.03 -49.44 -102.35
C GLU A 1030 0.95 -49.37 -103.60
N LYS A 1031 1.46 -48.18 -103.96
CA LYS A 1031 2.63 -48.08 -104.85
C LYS A 1031 3.63 -47.03 -104.36
N VAL A 1032 4.50 -47.45 -103.45
CA VAL A 1032 5.72 -46.71 -103.11
C VAL A 1032 6.79 -47.00 -104.16
N THR A 1033 7.07 -46.05 -105.05
CA THR A 1033 8.34 -45.98 -105.78
C THR A 1033 9.26 -44.99 -105.07
N HIS A 1034 10.54 -45.33 -104.89
CA HIS A 1034 11.57 -44.58 -104.14
C HIS A 1034 12.00 -43.24 -104.79
N GLU A 1035 11.08 -42.48 -105.36
CA GLU A 1035 11.34 -41.12 -105.88
C GLU A 1035 10.34 -40.16 -105.23
N SER A 1036 10.71 -38.88 -105.09
CA SER A 1036 9.99 -37.78 -104.40
C SER A 1036 8.61 -37.44 -104.98
N SER A 1037 8.04 -38.34 -105.78
CA SER A 1037 6.69 -38.32 -106.31
C SER A 1037 5.91 -39.53 -105.79
N LEU A 1038 4.83 -39.30 -105.06
CA LEU A 1038 3.93 -40.39 -104.64
C LEU A 1038 2.78 -40.53 -105.64
N ILE A 1039 2.49 -41.75 -106.10
CA ILE A 1039 1.41 -42.04 -107.05
C ILE A 1039 0.20 -42.60 -106.29
N MET A 1040 -0.99 -42.08 -106.56
CA MET A 1040 -2.22 -42.47 -105.88
C MET A 1040 -3.29 -42.96 -106.87
N ASP A 1041 -3.84 -44.16 -106.65
CA ASP A 1041 -4.93 -44.73 -107.45
C ASP A 1041 -6.29 -44.62 -106.70
N PHE A 1042 -7.32 -44.13 -107.38
CA PHE A 1042 -8.70 -44.09 -106.86
C PHE A 1042 -9.48 -45.34 -107.24
N TYR A 1043 -10.27 -45.89 -106.31
CA TYR A 1043 -11.09 -47.08 -106.54
C TYR A 1043 -12.55 -46.87 -106.13
N VAL A 1044 -13.46 -47.58 -106.79
CA VAL A 1044 -14.87 -47.69 -106.35
C VAL A 1044 -14.94 -48.48 -105.04
N HIS A 1045 -15.54 -47.90 -104.00
CA HIS A 1045 -15.67 -48.50 -102.66
C HIS A 1045 -17.07 -49.07 -102.39
N THR A 1046 -18.13 -48.51 -102.98
CA THR A 1046 -19.52 -48.99 -102.87
C THR A 1046 -20.26 -48.99 -104.22
N LEU A 1047 -21.29 -49.83 -104.38
CA LEU A 1047 -22.08 -49.95 -105.63
C LEU A 1047 -22.83 -48.65 -105.93
N LEU A 1048 -22.75 -48.19 -107.19
CA LEU A 1048 -23.51 -47.05 -107.69
C LEU A 1048 -24.96 -47.49 -107.95
N ASP A 1049 -25.91 -47.07 -107.11
CA ASP A 1049 -27.31 -47.51 -107.17
C ASP A 1049 -28.20 -46.55 -107.99
N HIS A 1050 -29.12 -47.09 -108.78
CA HIS A 1050 -29.85 -46.41 -109.88
C HIS A 1050 -30.90 -45.35 -109.44
N LYS A 1051 -30.95 -44.98 -108.14
CA LYS A 1051 -32.13 -44.35 -107.50
C LYS A 1051 -32.03 -42.87 -107.15
N MET A 1052 -31.05 -42.13 -107.67
CA MET A 1052 -30.96 -40.67 -107.43
C MET A 1052 -30.93 -39.82 -108.71
N VAL A 1053 -32.03 -39.75 -109.46
CA VAL A 1053 -32.39 -38.54 -110.26
C VAL A 1053 -33.91 -38.49 -110.48
N LYS A 1054 -34.61 -37.51 -109.89
CA LYS A 1054 -35.89 -37.01 -110.42
C LYS A 1054 -36.04 -35.53 -110.07
N CYS A 1055 -35.58 -34.67 -110.97
CA CYS A 1055 -36.05 -33.29 -111.09
C CYS A 1055 -36.75 -33.13 -112.44
N CYS A 1056 -37.82 -32.33 -112.43
CA CYS A 1056 -38.80 -32.14 -113.49
C CYS A 1056 -38.22 -31.88 -114.89
N CYS A 1057 -38.67 -32.65 -115.90
CA CYS A 1057 -39.29 -32.16 -117.15
C CYS A 1057 -39.72 -33.33 -118.05
N HIS A 1058 -40.77 -33.11 -118.84
CA HIS A 1058 -41.41 -34.04 -119.78
C HIS A 1058 -40.47 -34.52 -120.91
N GLY A 1059 -40.53 -35.82 -121.26
CA GLY A 1059 -40.00 -36.33 -122.54
C GLY A 1059 -39.65 -37.83 -122.53
N ARG A 1060 -40.12 -38.61 -123.52
CA ARG A 1060 -39.93 -40.06 -123.68
C ARG A 1060 -38.51 -40.44 -124.17
N ALA A 1061 -37.91 -41.40 -123.46
CA ALA A 1061 -36.99 -42.50 -123.84
C ALA A 1061 -35.95 -42.37 -124.98
N ASN A 1062 -34.69 -42.71 -124.66
CA ASN A 1062 -33.99 -43.88 -125.20
C ASN A 1062 -32.81 -44.30 -124.28
N ALA A 1063 -32.66 -45.60 -124.06
CA ALA A 1063 -31.64 -46.22 -123.22
C ALA A 1063 -30.34 -46.46 -124.00
N GLY A 1064 -29.21 -46.08 -123.41
CA GLY A 1064 -27.86 -46.40 -123.86
C GLY A 1064 -26.85 -45.87 -122.83
N ASP A 1065 -26.14 -46.80 -122.18
CA ASP A 1065 -25.06 -46.68 -121.19
C ASP A 1065 -24.85 -45.29 -120.54
N MET A 1066 -25.30 -45.13 -119.28
CA MET A 1066 -25.01 -43.94 -118.48
C MET A 1066 -23.60 -44.06 -117.85
N TYR A 1067 -22.74 -43.09 -118.14
CA TYR A 1067 -21.45 -42.91 -117.46
C TYR A 1067 -21.61 -41.83 -116.39
N HIS A 1068 -21.04 -42.06 -115.20
CA HIS A 1068 -20.83 -40.98 -114.24
C HIS A 1068 -19.49 -40.30 -114.56
N VAL A 1069 -19.56 -39.01 -114.89
CA VAL A 1069 -18.37 -38.15 -114.98
C VAL A 1069 -18.07 -37.68 -113.57
N VAL A 1070 -16.86 -37.92 -113.08
CA VAL A 1070 -16.47 -37.47 -111.74
C VAL A 1070 -15.26 -36.57 -111.89
N GLN A 1071 -15.40 -35.32 -111.47
CA GLN A 1071 -14.33 -34.33 -111.52
C GLN A 1071 -13.74 -34.15 -110.13
N TRP A 1072 -12.41 -34.19 -110.02
CA TRP A 1072 -11.73 -34.02 -108.74
C TRP A 1072 -10.90 -32.72 -108.73
N VAL A 1073 -10.98 -31.97 -107.64
CA VAL A 1073 -10.20 -30.75 -107.41
C VAL A 1073 -9.15 -31.03 -106.35
N ASN A 1074 -7.89 -30.75 -106.69
CA ASN A 1074 -6.74 -30.97 -105.81
C ASN A 1074 -6.48 -29.72 -104.97
N GLU A 1075 -6.44 -29.85 -103.64
CA GLU A 1075 -6.23 -28.75 -102.70
C GLU A 1075 -5.04 -29.01 -101.77
N LEU A 1076 -4.27 -27.95 -101.49
CA LEU A 1076 -3.21 -27.94 -100.49
C LEU A 1076 -3.80 -27.48 -99.14
N ILE A 1077 -3.56 -28.25 -98.07
CA ILE A 1077 -4.04 -27.90 -96.73
C ILE A 1077 -2.85 -27.42 -95.89
N PRO A 1078 -2.93 -26.25 -95.23
CA PRO A 1078 -1.91 -25.79 -94.30
C PRO A 1078 -2.02 -26.61 -93.00
N SER A 1079 -1.34 -27.74 -92.97
CA SER A 1079 -1.21 -28.64 -91.84
C SER A 1079 0.29 -28.85 -91.57
N PRO A 1080 0.74 -28.86 -90.30
CA PRO A 1080 2.16 -29.11 -89.94
C PRO A 1080 2.61 -30.56 -90.24
N HIS A 1081 1.72 -31.39 -90.77
CA HIS A 1081 2.02 -32.68 -91.37
C HIS A 1081 1.55 -32.64 -92.83
N SER A 1082 2.42 -33.01 -93.76
CA SER A 1082 2.28 -32.89 -95.22
C SER A 1082 1.09 -33.70 -95.77
N ILE A 1083 -0.11 -33.15 -95.65
CA ILE A 1083 -1.36 -33.80 -96.07
C ILE A 1083 -1.93 -33.04 -97.27
N LEU A 1084 -2.05 -33.77 -98.38
CA LEU A 1084 -2.67 -33.32 -99.61
C LEU A 1084 -4.14 -33.77 -99.67
N GLY A 1085 -5.05 -32.89 -100.10
CA GLY A 1085 -6.48 -33.14 -100.16
C GLY A 1085 -7.01 -33.22 -101.59
N VAL A 1086 -7.98 -34.12 -101.84
CA VAL A 1086 -8.71 -34.20 -103.12
C VAL A 1086 -10.22 -34.15 -102.87
N ASN A 1087 -10.95 -33.28 -103.58
CA ASN A 1087 -12.41 -33.10 -103.46
C ASN A 1087 -13.17 -33.63 -104.69
N VAL A 1088 -14.29 -34.35 -104.48
CA VAL A 1088 -15.16 -34.88 -105.56
C VAL A 1088 -16.25 -33.89 -105.96
N LEU A 1089 -16.37 -33.57 -107.24
CA LEU A 1089 -17.50 -32.85 -107.81
C LEU A 1089 -18.29 -33.78 -108.75
N GLN A 1090 -19.62 -33.81 -108.58
CA GLN A 1090 -20.56 -34.70 -109.30
C GLN A 1090 -20.77 -34.32 -110.76
#